data_AF-A0A957NXZ9-F1
#
_entry.id   AF-A0A957NXZ9-F1
#
_cell.length_a   1.000
_cell.length_b   1.000
_cell.length_c   1.000
_cell.angle_alpha   90.00
_cell.angle_beta   90.00
_cell.angle_gamma   90.00
#
_symmetry.space_group_name_H-M   'P 1'
#
loop_
_entity.id
_entity.type
_entity.pdbx_description
1 polymer ?
#
loop_
_entity_poly.entity_id
_entity_poly.type
_entity_poly.pdbx_seq_one_letter_code
_entity_poly.pdbx_strand_id
1 'polypeptide(L)'
;MRELADARGLLIGYASRNEFYQLSDADQYEQTASAEFNILTPENQMKWDHIHPERDLYNWESDRHVEFAEAHDMQVHGHALLWHEQNPQWLLDTPADQLEGVMNEHIDTVMGHYAGRVQIWDVVNEAISITTVSDYRPTLWYDAMGPAYIEKAFVRARQADPNAILLYNDFGAETINAKSDALYAQMQIWLANGAPIDGIGFQMHIDADVFSNYSGHEFEPYQSFIANMQRFADLGLDIYITEMDVIIRNPFQYRRQGEVYREILERCLAQPACKGFQTWGFVDKYSWHSEYEPLIFDNTYAPKPAYYTLQYALNTLRLQAEEHDAASGVTTYDPFIGDVDQGDWIRFDNVPLNADYTQLRVRYAKGNETTTNIEVRLNDLTGPKIGEMTTVYTGDWNAFVEKTASIQSPNGANTLYFVFTGDYGVGNIDWLRLEKGQGVPSTPVPTPDQQGNLTLEAELPNSSFGVQLYDQFIADVDGGDWLVFENFDLGRGYRRLRARYAKGNDVEGQAEVRLDSLDGPAVATLSTVNTGDWNMFSEGATGVVDAVGVHTLYVVFTGGGGVGNFDWFRFEEAVAEATSTPTLTPTLTPEPTATLTFTSTPEATATSTPLPDDKNILYLSAARNGRVDGVSFRDEDIVGYDVVEQQWRMVFDGSDVGLAPADVNAFEVQADGAILLSLNKSVKLADLGRVDDSDIVRFVPSILGVNTAGIFEYYFDGSDVGLTTNGEDIDAIGFAPDGRLVISTLGSFKSNAPIISGKDSDLFVFTAQSMGQDTQGNWSLYLDGSDIGLQTDGDDIAGLWINPSNNDVDLKPLRSFNVSGGISGDSNDLLRCQPLALGVDTICSNSIVWDGASVGWDEQAIDGVARSEAWPPQMQLDVLLDTGPQSVPEVDDSLDDDISGAEEDEAEDPVSIPYNSYLPVVKR
;
A
#
# COMPACT_ATOMS: atom_id res chain seq x y z
N MET A 1 -3.27 -20.49 -13.36
CA MET A 1 -1.96 -20.45 -12.67
C MET A 1 -1.29 -21.82 -12.59
N ARG A 2 -1.99 -22.87 -12.13
CA ARG A 2 -1.43 -24.24 -11.96
C ARG A 2 -0.64 -24.79 -13.15
N GLU A 3 -1.10 -24.59 -14.38
CA GLU A 3 -0.37 -25.07 -15.57
C GLU A 3 1.00 -24.39 -15.73
N LEU A 4 1.10 -23.10 -15.36
CA LEU A 4 2.36 -22.36 -15.38
C LEU A 4 3.29 -22.86 -14.27
N ALA A 5 2.75 -23.15 -13.08
CA ALA A 5 3.52 -23.70 -11.97
C ALA A 5 4.02 -25.13 -12.27
N ASP A 6 3.18 -25.99 -12.86
CA ASP A 6 3.55 -27.33 -13.31
C ASP A 6 4.73 -27.28 -14.30
N ALA A 7 4.71 -26.33 -15.24
CA ALA A 7 5.80 -26.13 -16.20
C ALA A 7 7.13 -25.69 -15.52
N ARG A 8 7.05 -25.17 -14.29
CA ARG A 8 8.19 -24.78 -13.46
C ARG A 8 8.54 -25.83 -12.41
N GLY A 9 7.78 -26.93 -12.31
CA GLY A 9 7.95 -27.97 -11.30
C GLY A 9 7.62 -27.49 -9.88
N LEU A 10 6.74 -26.49 -9.75
CA LEU A 10 6.34 -25.87 -8.49
C LEU A 10 4.89 -26.26 -8.14
N LEU A 11 4.61 -26.52 -6.86
CA LEU A 11 3.24 -26.60 -6.35
C LEU A 11 2.74 -25.18 -6.07
N ILE A 12 1.61 -24.79 -6.64
CA ILE A 12 0.93 -23.52 -6.36
C ILE A 12 -0.45 -23.79 -5.77
N GLY A 13 -0.72 -23.21 -4.60
CA GLY A 13 -1.89 -23.60 -3.82
C GLY A 13 -2.50 -22.53 -2.96
N TYR A 14 -3.46 -22.97 -2.15
CA TYR A 14 -4.23 -22.12 -1.27
C TYR A 14 -4.65 -22.86 0.01
N ALA A 15 -4.95 -22.12 1.07
CA ALA A 15 -5.68 -22.63 2.23
C ALA A 15 -7.18 -22.65 1.95
N SER A 16 -7.78 -23.85 2.02
CA SER A 16 -9.19 -24.07 1.78
C SER A 16 -10.00 -23.78 3.03
N ARG A 17 -10.96 -22.87 2.86
CA ARG A 17 -11.92 -22.45 3.90
C ARG A 17 -12.62 -23.65 4.52
N ASN A 18 -12.92 -23.54 5.81
CA ASN A 18 -13.79 -24.51 6.49
C ASN A 18 -15.14 -24.61 5.79
N GLU A 19 -15.61 -25.85 5.62
CA GLU A 19 -16.92 -26.17 5.07
C GLU A 19 -17.18 -25.43 3.75
N PHE A 20 -16.16 -25.29 2.89
CA PHE A 20 -16.26 -24.53 1.63
C PHE A 20 -17.46 -24.95 0.75
N TYR A 21 -17.84 -26.22 0.82
CA TYR A 21 -19.00 -26.83 0.16
C TYR A 21 -20.37 -26.35 0.69
N GLN A 22 -20.40 -25.56 1.77
CA GLN A 22 -21.60 -24.97 2.37
C GLN A 22 -21.68 -23.45 2.16
N LEU A 23 -20.68 -22.84 1.52
CA LEU A 23 -20.70 -21.42 1.21
C LEU A 23 -21.87 -21.08 0.29
N SER A 24 -22.41 -19.87 0.41
CA SER A 24 -23.51 -19.39 -0.43
C SER A 24 -23.17 -19.37 -1.93
N ASP A 25 -21.88 -19.31 -2.23
CA ASP A 25 -21.23 -19.22 -3.53
C ASP A 25 -20.20 -20.35 -3.72
N ALA A 26 -20.42 -21.50 -3.08
CA ALA A 26 -19.55 -22.67 -3.15
C ALA A 26 -19.17 -23.06 -4.60
N ASP A 27 -20.13 -22.99 -5.53
CA ASP A 27 -19.89 -23.29 -6.96
C ASP A 27 -18.77 -22.41 -7.55
N GLN A 28 -18.75 -21.11 -7.22
CA GLN A 28 -17.74 -20.17 -7.71
C GLN A 28 -16.39 -20.37 -7.00
N TYR A 29 -16.43 -20.66 -5.70
CA TYR A 29 -15.24 -20.97 -4.92
C TYR A 29 -14.53 -22.22 -5.47
N GLU A 30 -15.26 -23.31 -5.65
CA GLU A 30 -14.75 -24.59 -6.17
C GLU A 30 -14.25 -24.48 -7.60
N GLN A 31 -14.99 -23.78 -8.48
CA GLN A 31 -14.58 -23.55 -9.86
C GLN A 31 -13.28 -22.76 -9.94
N THR A 32 -13.15 -21.69 -9.15
CA THR A 32 -11.94 -20.86 -9.15
C THR A 32 -10.75 -21.64 -8.59
N ALA A 33 -10.93 -22.31 -7.45
CA ALA A 33 -9.87 -23.11 -6.83
C ALA A 33 -9.35 -24.22 -7.77
N SER A 34 -10.25 -24.98 -8.38
CA SER A 34 -9.89 -26.09 -9.29
C SER A 34 -9.20 -25.65 -10.57
N ALA A 35 -9.53 -24.47 -11.10
CA ALA A 35 -8.89 -23.91 -12.27
C ALA A 35 -7.46 -23.40 -11.97
N GLU A 36 -7.22 -22.90 -10.75
CA GLU A 36 -6.03 -22.12 -10.46
C GLU A 36 -4.91 -22.86 -9.74
N PHE A 37 -5.22 -23.86 -8.92
CA PHE A 37 -4.27 -24.45 -7.98
C PHE A 37 -4.04 -25.95 -8.18
N ASN A 38 -2.87 -26.46 -7.78
CA ASN A 38 -2.52 -27.89 -7.82
C ASN A 38 -2.18 -28.47 -6.43
N ILE A 39 -2.32 -27.69 -5.36
CA ILE A 39 -2.24 -28.15 -3.97
C ILE A 39 -3.22 -27.35 -3.10
N LEU A 40 -3.82 -27.99 -2.09
CA LEU A 40 -4.62 -27.30 -1.07
C LEU A 40 -4.27 -27.71 0.37
N THR A 41 -4.46 -26.77 1.29
CA THR A 41 -4.32 -26.98 2.74
C THR A 41 -5.66 -26.76 3.43
N PRO A 42 -6.24 -27.72 4.18
CA PRO A 42 -7.42 -27.43 4.99
C PRO A 42 -7.08 -26.41 6.10
N GLU A 43 -7.69 -25.22 6.05
CA GLU A 43 -7.35 -24.08 6.92
C GLU A 43 -7.44 -24.44 8.42
N ASN A 44 -8.50 -25.15 8.81
CA ASN A 44 -8.66 -25.60 10.21
C ASN A 44 -9.18 -27.03 10.38
N GLN A 45 -9.82 -27.67 9.39
CA GLN A 45 -10.52 -28.95 9.59
C GLN A 45 -9.59 -30.18 9.78
N MET A 46 -8.27 -29.98 9.76
CA MET A 46 -7.27 -30.98 10.19
C MET A 46 -6.58 -30.64 11.51
N LYS A 47 -6.90 -29.51 12.16
CA LYS A 47 -6.41 -29.13 13.49
C LYS A 47 -7.15 -29.90 14.59
N TRP A 48 -6.55 -29.97 15.78
CA TRP A 48 -6.98 -30.85 16.88
C TRP A 48 -8.43 -30.65 17.33
N ASP A 49 -8.86 -29.41 17.55
CA ASP A 49 -10.23 -29.07 17.96
C ASP A 49 -11.31 -29.51 16.96
N HIS A 50 -10.95 -29.65 15.68
CA HIS A 50 -11.83 -30.14 14.63
C HIS A 50 -11.73 -31.65 14.44
N ILE A 51 -10.51 -32.20 14.29
CA ILE A 51 -10.32 -33.60 13.88
C ILE A 51 -10.39 -34.58 15.06
N HIS A 52 -10.05 -34.14 16.28
CA HIS A 52 -10.05 -34.97 17.50
C HIS A 52 -10.74 -34.26 18.68
N PRO A 53 -12.02 -33.84 18.53
CA PRO A 53 -12.71 -32.95 19.46
C PRO A 53 -12.97 -33.56 20.85
N GLU A 54 -13.10 -34.89 20.93
CA GLU A 54 -13.25 -35.63 22.19
C GLU A 54 -12.29 -36.83 22.20
N ARG A 55 -11.82 -37.26 23.38
CA ARG A 55 -10.79 -38.30 23.54
C ARG A 55 -11.03 -39.57 22.71
N ASP A 56 -12.28 -40.02 22.64
CA ASP A 56 -12.70 -41.26 21.98
C ASP A 56 -13.45 -41.01 20.65
N LEU A 57 -13.38 -39.80 20.09
CA LEU A 57 -14.08 -39.40 18.87
C LEU A 57 -13.17 -38.65 17.89
N TYR A 58 -13.00 -39.22 16.71
CA TYR A 58 -12.42 -38.52 15.56
C TYR A 58 -13.53 -38.04 14.61
N ASN A 59 -13.35 -36.84 14.08
CA ASN A 59 -14.24 -36.21 13.12
C ASN A 59 -13.52 -36.06 11.78
N TRP A 60 -14.08 -36.65 10.73
CA TRP A 60 -13.44 -36.77 9.42
C TRP A 60 -14.05 -35.85 8.35
N GLU A 61 -14.67 -34.72 8.73
CA GLU A 61 -15.18 -33.76 7.75
C GLU A 61 -14.08 -33.23 6.79
N SER A 62 -12.80 -33.27 7.20
CA SER A 62 -11.66 -32.99 6.31
C SER A 62 -11.52 -33.97 5.14
N ASP A 63 -12.20 -35.13 5.14
CA ASP A 63 -12.29 -35.99 3.96
C ASP A 63 -12.86 -35.23 2.75
N ARG A 64 -13.74 -34.23 2.96
CA ARG A 64 -14.30 -33.42 1.88
C ARG A 64 -13.26 -32.59 1.14
N HIS A 65 -12.27 -32.07 1.87
CA HIS A 65 -11.14 -31.37 1.25
C HIS A 65 -10.27 -32.31 0.43
N VAL A 66 -9.98 -33.49 0.98
CA VAL A 66 -9.15 -34.50 0.30
C VAL A 66 -9.86 -35.03 -0.96
N GLU A 67 -11.16 -35.31 -0.87
CA GLU A 67 -11.97 -35.76 -2.01
C GLU A 67 -12.03 -34.70 -3.12
N PHE A 68 -12.16 -33.42 -2.76
CA PHE A 68 -12.08 -32.32 -3.72
C PHE A 68 -10.70 -32.24 -4.38
N ALA A 69 -9.62 -32.37 -3.60
CA ALA A 69 -8.25 -32.40 -4.12
C ALA A 69 -8.08 -33.50 -5.17
N GLU A 70 -8.47 -34.72 -4.81
CA GLU A 70 -8.35 -35.91 -5.66
C GLU A 70 -9.19 -35.78 -6.94
N ALA A 71 -10.39 -35.19 -6.86
CA ALA A 71 -11.26 -34.97 -8.00
C ALA A 71 -10.70 -33.95 -9.01
N HIS A 72 -9.79 -33.08 -8.58
CA HIS A 72 -9.22 -31.99 -9.37
C HIS A 72 -7.69 -32.09 -9.54
N ASP A 73 -7.13 -33.29 -9.37
CA ASP A 73 -5.70 -33.59 -9.53
C ASP A 73 -4.81 -32.64 -8.70
N MET A 74 -5.21 -32.36 -7.46
CA MET A 74 -4.43 -31.57 -6.51
C MET A 74 -3.77 -32.46 -5.46
N GLN A 75 -2.61 -32.04 -4.97
CA GLN A 75 -2.04 -32.56 -3.74
C GLN A 75 -2.76 -31.96 -2.52
N VAL A 76 -2.63 -32.62 -1.37
CA VAL A 76 -3.08 -32.11 -0.08
C VAL A 76 -1.89 -31.92 0.84
N HIS A 77 -1.85 -30.74 1.45
CA HIS A 77 -0.97 -30.41 2.57
C HIS A 77 -1.80 -30.43 3.86
N GLY A 78 -1.52 -31.38 4.76
CA GLY A 78 -2.18 -31.52 6.05
C GLY A 78 -1.60 -30.57 7.10
N HIS A 79 -2.47 -29.78 7.74
CA HIS A 79 -2.11 -28.73 8.69
C HIS A 79 -3.05 -28.76 9.92
N ALA A 80 -2.58 -28.95 11.16
CA ALA A 80 -1.24 -29.38 11.56
C ALA A 80 -1.33 -30.42 12.69
N LEU A 81 -0.36 -31.33 12.77
CA LEU A 81 -0.40 -32.47 13.72
C LEU A 81 -0.05 -32.07 15.15
N LEU A 82 0.83 -31.08 15.34
CA LEU A 82 1.13 -30.53 16.66
C LEU A 82 1.22 -29.02 16.57
N TRP A 83 0.40 -28.36 17.36
CA TRP A 83 0.44 -26.91 17.54
C TRP A 83 0.13 -26.56 19.00
N HIS A 84 0.37 -25.31 19.35
CA HIS A 84 0.08 -24.81 20.70
C HIS A 84 -1.34 -24.24 20.81
N GLU A 85 -1.95 -23.88 19.68
CA GLU A 85 -3.32 -23.39 19.60
C GLU A 85 -4.31 -24.47 19.14
N GLN A 86 -5.61 -24.14 19.22
CA GLN A 86 -6.72 -24.97 18.72
C GLN A 86 -6.71 -26.42 19.26
N ASN A 87 -6.30 -26.56 20.52
CA ASN A 87 -6.27 -27.82 21.25
C ASN A 87 -7.59 -28.04 22.02
N PRO A 88 -8.24 -29.22 21.92
CA PRO A 88 -9.48 -29.50 22.63
C PRO A 88 -9.23 -29.63 24.13
N GLN A 89 -10.23 -29.30 24.94
CA GLN A 89 -10.08 -29.26 26.40
C GLN A 89 -9.61 -30.60 27.00
N TRP A 90 -10.06 -31.73 26.46
CA TRP A 90 -9.64 -33.05 26.98
C TRP A 90 -8.14 -33.30 26.81
N LEU A 91 -7.52 -32.74 25.76
CA LEU A 91 -6.08 -32.82 25.55
C LEU A 91 -5.35 -31.95 26.59
N LEU A 92 -5.84 -30.72 26.82
CA LEU A 92 -5.29 -29.81 27.83
C LEU A 92 -5.37 -30.38 29.26
N ASP A 93 -6.41 -31.17 29.53
CA ASP A 93 -6.62 -31.85 30.82
C ASP A 93 -5.83 -33.17 30.95
N THR A 94 -5.16 -33.61 29.88
CA THR A 94 -4.41 -34.87 29.88
C THR A 94 -3.15 -34.75 30.75
N PRO A 95 -2.92 -35.70 31.69
CA PRO A 95 -1.69 -35.70 32.50
C PRO A 95 -0.42 -35.73 31.67
N ALA A 96 0.60 -34.97 32.08
CA ALA A 96 1.84 -34.82 31.33
C ALA A 96 2.55 -36.16 31.01
N ASP A 97 2.48 -37.14 31.91
CA ASP A 97 3.06 -38.47 31.71
C ASP A 97 2.32 -39.34 30.67
N GLN A 98 1.14 -38.90 30.21
CA GLN A 98 0.33 -39.56 29.19
C GLN A 98 0.42 -38.86 27.82
N LEU A 99 0.92 -37.63 27.75
CA LEU A 99 0.90 -36.83 26.53
C LEU A 99 1.72 -37.41 25.38
N GLU A 100 2.84 -38.08 25.64
CA GLU A 100 3.59 -38.78 24.58
C GLU A 100 2.75 -39.91 23.95
N GLY A 101 1.98 -40.63 24.77
CA GLY A 101 1.08 -41.68 24.28
C GLY A 101 -0.05 -41.13 23.43
N VAL A 102 -0.66 -40.01 23.87
CA VAL A 102 -1.73 -39.32 23.15
C VAL A 102 -1.22 -38.72 21.83
N MET A 103 -0.04 -38.09 21.84
CA MET A 103 0.61 -37.59 20.62
C MET A 103 0.81 -38.72 19.60
N ASN A 104 1.36 -39.86 20.05
CA ASN A 104 1.60 -40.99 19.16
C ASN A 104 0.30 -41.55 18.56
N GLU A 105 -0.73 -41.73 19.38
CA GLU A 105 -2.05 -42.21 18.94
C GLU A 105 -2.69 -41.26 17.93
N HIS A 106 -2.60 -39.94 18.17
CA HIS A 106 -3.15 -38.94 17.26
C HIS A 106 -2.44 -38.97 15.90
N ILE A 107 -1.10 -38.95 15.90
CA ILE A 107 -0.30 -39.04 14.67
C ILE A 107 -0.65 -40.33 13.90
N ASP A 108 -0.67 -41.48 14.57
CA ASP A 108 -0.97 -42.76 13.92
C ASP A 108 -2.38 -42.78 13.31
N THR A 109 -3.36 -42.24 14.03
CA THR A 109 -4.75 -42.30 13.63
C THR A 109 -5.02 -41.35 12.47
N VAL A 110 -4.56 -40.11 12.56
CA VAL A 110 -4.78 -39.08 11.54
C VAL A 110 -3.95 -39.38 10.28
N MET A 111 -2.63 -39.55 10.40
CA MET A 111 -1.81 -39.84 9.22
C MET A 111 -2.13 -41.22 8.64
N GLY A 112 -2.47 -42.20 9.48
CA GLY A 112 -2.87 -43.53 9.01
C GLY A 112 -4.18 -43.52 8.23
N HIS A 113 -5.14 -42.66 8.59
CA HIS A 113 -6.39 -42.46 7.84
C HIS A 113 -6.12 -41.84 6.46
N TYR A 114 -5.19 -40.88 6.40
CA TYR A 114 -4.86 -40.14 5.17
C TYR A 114 -3.66 -40.68 4.37
N ALA A 115 -3.10 -41.82 4.77
CA ALA A 115 -1.87 -42.36 4.19
C ALA A 115 -1.96 -42.50 2.66
N GLY A 116 -1.00 -41.89 1.95
CA GLY A 116 -0.96 -41.83 0.49
C GLY A 116 -1.97 -40.88 -0.19
N ARG A 117 -2.88 -40.26 0.55
CA ARG A 117 -3.84 -39.25 0.05
C ARG A 117 -3.45 -37.83 0.41
N VAL A 118 -2.77 -37.64 1.55
CA VAL A 118 -2.15 -36.37 1.96
C VAL A 118 -0.64 -36.49 1.81
N GLN A 119 -0.05 -35.67 0.92
CA GLN A 119 1.35 -35.81 0.50
C GLN A 119 2.32 -35.06 1.41
N ILE A 120 1.89 -33.94 1.99
CA ILE A 120 2.73 -33.05 2.80
C ILE A 120 2.06 -32.86 4.17
N TRP A 121 2.83 -32.81 5.25
CA TRP A 121 2.34 -32.60 6.60
C TRP A 121 3.18 -31.57 7.36
N ASP A 122 2.51 -30.56 7.91
CA ASP A 122 3.04 -29.78 9.02
C ASP A 122 2.98 -30.65 10.29
N VAL A 123 4.11 -31.28 10.62
CA VAL A 123 4.19 -32.16 11.78
C VAL A 123 4.20 -31.33 13.06
N VAL A 124 4.96 -30.23 13.07
CA VAL A 124 5.03 -29.30 14.20
C VAL A 124 4.93 -27.88 13.65
N ASN A 125 4.00 -27.11 14.22
CA ASN A 125 3.77 -25.71 13.87
C ASN A 125 4.21 -24.77 15.02
N GLU A 126 4.95 -23.70 14.70
CA GLU A 126 5.22 -22.53 15.56
C GLU A 126 5.83 -22.82 16.96
N ALA A 127 6.74 -23.79 17.02
CA ALA A 127 7.35 -24.22 18.27
C ALA A 127 8.48 -23.31 18.80
N ILE A 128 9.02 -22.39 17.98
CA ILE A 128 10.13 -21.51 18.35
C ILE A 128 9.62 -20.14 18.79
N SER A 129 10.22 -19.58 19.85
CA SER A 129 9.89 -18.26 20.38
C SER A 129 11.11 -17.60 21.02
N ILE A 130 11.55 -16.46 20.48
CA ILE A 130 12.70 -15.67 20.98
C ILE A 130 12.40 -14.86 22.25
N THR A 131 11.15 -14.88 22.72
CA THR A 131 10.75 -14.23 23.97
C THR A 131 10.97 -15.12 25.20
N THR A 132 11.47 -16.35 25.00
CA THR A 132 11.72 -17.30 26.09
C THR A 132 13.21 -17.58 26.25
N VAL A 133 13.60 -18.02 27.45
CA VAL A 133 15.01 -18.32 27.77
C VAL A 133 15.54 -19.54 27.01
N SER A 134 14.66 -20.43 26.55
CA SER A 134 15.01 -21.68 25.87
C SER A 134 14.88 -21.61 24.35
N ASP A 135 14.45 -20.48 23.79
CA ASP A 135 14.03 -20.30 22.39
C ASP A 135 12.87 -21.21 21.94
N TYR A 136 12.32 -22.01 22.86
CA TYR A 136 11.10 -22.81 22.66
C TYR A 136 9.90 -22.08 23.23
N ARG A 137 8.78 -22.16 22.50
CA ARG A 137 7.48 -21.77 23.03
C ARG A 137 7.07 -22.74 24.15
N PRO A 138 6.51 -22.25 25.28
CA PRO A 138 5.92 -23.12 26.28
C PRO A 138 4.64 -23.73 25.68
N THR A 139 4.63 -25.05 25.52
CA THR A 139 3.50 -25.81 24.97
C THR A 139 3.24 -27.01 25.88
N LEU A 140 2.03 -27.58 25.83
CA LEU A 140 1.73 -28.80 26.59
C LEU A 140 2.71 -29.94 26.24
N TRP A 141 3.20 -29.97 25.00
CA TRP A 141 4.16 -30.95 24.50
C TRP A 141 5.56 -30.71 25.09
N TYR A 142 6.03 -29.46 25.06
CA TYR A 142 7.31 -29.07 25.62
C TYR A 142 7.35 -29.25 27.13
N ASP A 143 6.28 -28.88 27.84
CA ASP A 143 6.18 -29.03 29.29
C ASP A 143 6.22 -30.51 29.72
N ALA A 144 5.66 -31.41 28.90
CA ALA A 144 5.63 -32.84 29.17
C ALA A 144 6.92 -33.58 28.81
N MET A 145 7.52 -33.25 27.67
CA MET A 145 8.58 -34.05 27.04
C MET A 145 9.91 -33.30 26.85
N GLY A 146 9.94 -32.00 27.16
CA GLY A 146 11.06 -31.12 26.83
C GLY A 146 11.25 -30.96 25.31
N PRO A 147 12.38 -30.42 24.84
CA PRO A 147 12.61 -30.14 23.42
C PRO A 147 12.58 -31.39 22.52
N ALA A 148 12.75 -32.58 23.08
CA ALA A 148 12.74 -33.84 22.34
C ALA A 148 11.36 -34.21 21.76
N TYR A 149 10.28 -33.52 22.13
CA TYR A 149 8.93 -33.81 21.60
C TYR A 149 8.86 -33.65 20.08
N ILE A 150 9.60 -32.68 19.51
CA ILE A 150 9.64 -32.42 18.07
C ILE A 150 10.25 -33.61 17.34
N GLU A 151 11.44 -34.05 17.76
CA GLU A 151 12.10 -35.24 17.18
C GLU A 151 11.21 -36.48 17.29
N LYS A 152 10.54 -36.69 18.43
CA LYS A 152 9.60 -37.79 18.65
C LYS A 152 8.41 -37.72 17.68
N ALA A 153 7.83 -36.54 17.48
CA ALA A 153 6.72 -36.33 16.57
C ALA A 153 7.11 -36.66 15.12
N PHE A 154 8.25 -36.15 14.63
CA PHE A 154 8.74 -36.46 13.28
C PHE A 154 9.06 -37.95 13.10
N VAL A 155 9.71 -38.59 14.08
CA VAL A 155 9.97 -40.03 14.05
C VAL A 155 8.67 -40.83 13.99
N ARG A 156 7.63 -40.42 14.73
CA ARG A 156 6.33 -41.08 14.70
C ARG A 156 5.60 -40.83 13.37
N ALA A 157 5.61 -39.61 12.87
CA ALA A 157 4.99 -39.23 11.60
C ALA A 157 5.56 -40.05 10.44
N ARG A 158 6.90 -40.19 10.36
CA ARG A 158 7.56 -41.04 9.35
C ARG A 158 7.18 -42.53 9.46
N GLN A 159 6.90 -43.01 10.68
CA GLN A 159 6.44 -44.39 10.87
C GLN A 159 4.99 -44.59 10.43
N ALA A 160 4.15 -43.57 10.61
CA ALA A 160 2.74 -43.60 10.23
C ALA A 160 2.56 -43.55 8.71
N ASP A 161 3.28 -42.64 8.02
CA ASP A 161 3.37 -42.63 6.56
C ASP A 161 4.83 -42.43 6.09
N PRO A 162 5.51 -43.50 5.63
CA PRO A 162 6.87 -43.41 5.14
C PRO A 162 7.07 -42.55 3.89
N ASN A 163 6.01 -42.27 3.13
CA ASN A 163 6.10 -41.55 1.85
C ASN A 163 5.69 -40.07 1.95
N ALA A 164 5.09 -39.65 3.07
CA ALA A 164 4.71 -38.26 3.28
C ALA A 164 5.95 -37.36 3.40
N ILE A 165 5.84 -36.13 2.91
CA ILE A 165 6.81 -35.07 3.11
C ILE A 165 6.51 -34.42 4.46
N LEU A 166 7.50 -34.35 5.35
CA LEU A 166 7.33 -33.91 6.73
C LEU A 166 7.99 -32.54 6.94
N LEU A 167 7.16 -31.54 7.25
CA LEU A 167 7.57 -30.15 7.43
C LEU A 167 7.54 -29.72 8.90
N TYR A 168 8.48 -28.83 9.22
CA TYR A 168 8.35 -27.88 10.33
C TYR A 168 7.88 -26.54 9.77
N ASN A 169 6.82 -25.93 10.32
CA ASN A 169 6.23 -24.70 9.80
C ASN A 169 6.21 -23.58 10.86
N ASP A 170 6.52 -22.34 10.47
CA ASP A 170 6.54 -21.19 11.38
C ASP A 170 6.48 -19.83 10.65
N PHE A 171 6.00 -18.78 11.35
CA PHE A 171 6.02 -17.38 10.89
C PHE A 171 7.20 -16.60 11.46
N GLY A 172 7.50 -15.44 10.88
CA GLY A 172 8.49 -14.49 11.43
C GLY A 172 9.92 -15.01 11.37
N ALA A 173 10.14 -16.10 10.64
CA ALA A 173 11.42 -16.75 10.42
C ALA A 173 11.81 -16.73 8.92
N GLU A 174 11.14 -15.93 8.10
CA GLU A 174 11.33 -15.83 6.65
C GLU A 174 12.69 -15.20 6.33
N THR A 175 13.07 -14.12 7.03
CA THR A 175 14.34 -13.41 6.87
C THR A 175 15.36 -13.81 7.94
N ILE A 176 16.65 -13.58 7.72
CA ILE A 176 17.69 -13.72 8.76
C ILE A 176 17.40 -12.70 9.86
N ASN A 177 17.09 -13.23 11.05
CA ASN A 177 16.70 -12.50 12.24
C ASN A 177 16.88 -13.43 13.46
N ALA A 178 16.60 -12.92 14.66
CA ALA A 178 16.78 -13.71 15.89
C ALA A 178 15.96 -15.01 15.91
N LYS A 179 14.73 -15.02 15.37
CA LYS A 179 13.85 -16.20 15.37
C LYS A 179 14.33 -17.25 14.38
N SER A 180 14.67 -16.84 13.17
CA SER A 180 15.21 -17.74 12.15
C SER A 180 16.59 -18.28 12.54
N ASP A 181 17.42 -17.51 13.25
CA ASP A 181 18.70 -17.99 13.81
C ASP A 181 18.50 -19.08 14.86
N ALA A 182 17.56 -18.87 15.79
CA ALA A 182 17.21 -19.87 16.80
C ALA A 182 16.63 -21.14 16.15
N LEU A 183 15.72 -20.97 15.18
CA LEU A 183 15.15 -22.08 14.43
C LEU A 183 16.21 -22.85 13.65
N TYR A 184 17.11 -22.15 12.95
CA TYR A 184 18.21 -22.77 12.21
C TYR A 184 19.13 -23.58 13.13
N ALA A 185 19.50 -23.04 14.29
CA ALA A 185 20.30 -23.75 15.28
C ALA A 185 19.61 -25.01 15.81
N GLN A 186 18.30 -24.96 16.07
CA GLN A 186 17.55 -26.14 16.51
C GLN A 186 17.35 -27.17 15.40
N MET A 187 17.09 -26.72 14.17
CA MET A 187 16.98 -27.59 13.01
C MET A 187 18.26 -28.43 12.81
N GLN A 188 19.43 -27.81 12.96
CA GLN A 188 20.72 -28.53 12.93
C GLN A 188 20.79 -29.62 14.01
N ILE A 189 20.29 -29.36 15.21
CA ILE A 189 20.28 -30.33 16.33
C ILE A 189 19.32 -31.48 16.02
N TRP A 190 18.09 -31.20 15.60
CA TRP A 190 17.09 -32.23 15.30
C TRP A 190 17.57 -33.15 14.17
N LEU A 191 18.13 -32.58 13.10
CA LEU A 191 18.70 -33.34 11.98
C LEU A 191 19.90 -34.19 12.43
N ALA A 192 20.80 -33.64 13.25
CA ALA A 192 21.94 -34.37 13.79
C ALA A 192 21.53 -35.54 14.70
N ASN A 193 20.39 -35.42 15.39
CA ASN A 193 19.79 -36.47 16.21
C ASN A 193 18.99 -37.50 15.38
N GLY A 194 18.83 -37.28 14.07
CA GLY A 194 18.18 -38.20 13.15
C GLY A 194 16.67 -38.01 13.04
N ALA A 195 16.13 -36.84 13.39
CA ALA A 195 14.73 -36.51 13.10
C ALA A 195 14.50 -36.49 11.58
N PRO A 196 13.49 -37.20 11.06
CA PRO A 196 13.23 -37.29 9.62
C PRO A 196 12.43 -36.08 9.11
N ILE A 197 13.04 -34.90 9.16
CA ILE A 197 12.47 -33.64 8.65
C ILE A 197 12.89 -33.50 7.19
N ASP A 198 11.93 -33.37 6.27
CA ASP A 198 12.22 -33.24 4.84
C ASP A 198 12.29 -31.80 4.39
N GLY A 199 11.58 -30.90 5.08
CA GLY A 199 11.51 -29.50 4.69
C GLY A 199 11.09 -28.54 5.78
N ILE A 200 11.14 -27.25 5.42
CA ILE A 200 10.68 -26.13 6.24
C ILE A 200 9.57 -25.36 5.50
N GLY A 201 8.51 -25.05 6.23
CA GLY A 201 7.45 -24.13 5.82
C GLY A 201 7.70 -22.74 6.39
N PHE A 202 7.72 -21.74 5.50
CA PHE A 202 7.70 -20.33 5.85
C PHE A 202 6.28 -19.81 5.61
N GLN A 203 5.59 -19.41 6.68
CA GLN A 203 4.20 -18.97 6.59
C GLN A 203 4.05 -17.77 5.65
N MET A 204 4.93 -16.76 5.75
CA MET A 204 4.91 -15.59 4.85
C MET A 204 3.66 -14.70 5.02
N HIS A 205 3.20 -14.52 6.26
CA HIS A 205 2.22 -13.49 6.61
C HIS A 205 2.89 -12.12 6.71
N ILE A 206 2.72 -11.29 5.68
CA ILE A 206 3.50 -10.05 5.54
C ILE A 206 2.61 -8.86 5.17
N ASP A 207 3.17 -7.65 5.32
CA ASP A 207 2.54 -6.39 4.96
C ASP A 207 3.17 -5.85 3.67
N ALA A 208 2.39 -5.17 2.83
CA ALA A 208 2.86 -4.53 1.61
C ALA A 208 4.03 -3.54 1.87
N ASP A 209 4.08 -2.95 3.07
CA ASP A 209 5.11 -2.01 3.50
C ASP A 209 6.27 -2.68 4.28
N VAL A 210 6.14 -3.94 4.71
CA VAL A 210 7.20 -4.63 5.47
C VAL A 210 8.45 -4.90 4.62
N PHE A 211 8.28 -5.01 3.30
CA PHE A 211 9.39 -5.06 2.32
C PHE A 211 9.74 -3.69 1.73
N SER A 212 9.37 -2.59 2.40
CA SER A 212 9.78 -1.24 2.04
C SER A 212 11.05 -0.84 2.81
N ASN A 213 11.85 0.05 2.22
CA ASN A 213 13.16 0.45 2.73
C ASN A 213 13.09 1.39 3.97
N TYR A 214 12.05 1.25 4.80
CA TYR A 214 11.67 2.18 5.86
C TYR A 214 12.12 1.78 7.27
N SER A 215 12.68 0.58 7.45
CA SER A 215 12.90 -0.02 8.78
C SER A 215 14.35 -0.12 9.24
N GLY A 216 15.29 0.64 8.65
CA GLY A 216 16.65 0.76 9.19
C GLY A 216 17.38 -0.57 9.43
N HIS A 217 16.98 -1.64 8.75
CA HIS A 217 17.63 -2.94 8.81
C HIS A 217 18.94 -2.87 8.03
N GLU A 218 20.02 -3.46 8.56
CA GLU A 218 21.34 -3.51 7.90
C GLU A 218 21.33 -4.26 6.55
N PHE A 219 20.22 -4.92 6.19
CA PHE A 219 20.06 -5.73 4.97
C PHE A 219 18.69 -5.49 4.29
N GLU A 220 18.69 -5.40 2.96
CA GLU A 220 17.49 -5.44 2.14
C GLU A 220 16.67 -6.72 2.44
N PRO A 221 15.37 -6.61 2.80
CA PRO A 221 14.57 -7.75 3.27
C PRO A 221 14.53 -8.95 2.32
N TYR A 222 14.56 -8.70 1.01
CA TYR A 222 14.59 -9.73 -0.02
C TYR A 222 15.90 -10.53 -0.04
N GLN A 223 17.05 -9.88 0.14
CA GLN A 223 18.35 -10.57 0.23
C GLN A 223 18.45 -11.40 1.52
N SER A 224 17.91 -10.86 2.61
CA SER A 224 17.82 -11.60 3.88
C SER A 224 16.95 -12.86 3.74
N PHE A 225 15.84 -12.78 2.99
CA PHE A 225 15.01 -13.94 2.67
C PHE A 225 15.75 -14.98 1.82
N ILE A 226 16.45 -14.57 0.75
CA ILE A 226 17.26 -15.47 -0.09
C ILE A 226 18.34 -16.19 0.74
N ALA A 227 19.09 -15.43 1.55
CA ALA A 227 20.16 -15.98 2.38
C ALA A 227 19.61 -16.95 3.43
N ASN A 228 18.44 -16.66 4.00
CA ASN A 228 17.77 -17.56 4.93
C ASN A 228 17.32 -18.85 4.25
N MET A 229 16.67 -18.77 3.08
CA MET A 229 16.32 -19.95 2.29
C MET A 229 17.56 -20.79 1.98
N GLN A 230 18.66 -20.16 1.55
CA GLN A 230 19.88 -20.88 1.17
C GLN A 230 20.46 -21.68 2.34
N ARG A 231 20.52 -21.12 3.56
CA ARG A 231 21.08 -21.88 4.69
C ARG A 231 20.21 -23.09 5.07
N PHE A 232 18.89 -23.02 4.97
CA PHE A 232 18.03 -24.19 5.19
C PHE A 232 18.17 -25.23 4.06
N ALA A 233 18.29 -24.78 2.80
CA ALA A 233 18.60 -25.67 1.68
C ALA A 233 19.96 -26.39 1.85
N ASP A 234 20.97 -25.71 2.41
CA ASP A 234 22.28 -26.31 2.72
C ASP A 234 22.22 -27.41 3.79
N LEU A 235 21.16 -27.45 4.61
CA LEU A 235 20.86 -28.57 5.51
C LEU A 235 20.23 -29.77 4.79
N GLY A 236 19.93 -29.65 3.50
CA GLY A 236 19.27 -30.66 2.69
C GLY A 236 17.74 -30.65 2.81
N LEU A 237 17.16 -29.54 3.27
CA LEU A 237 15.71 -29.36 3.43
C LEU A 237 15.09 -28.75 2.17
N ASP A 238 13.94 -29.29 1.77
CA ASP A 238 13.04 -28.60 0.83
C ASP A 238 12.36 -27.40 1.52
N ILE A 239 11.97 -26.40 0.74
CA ILE A 239 11.38 -25.16 1.22
C ILE A 239 9.97 -25.01 0.66
N TYR A 240 9.03 -24.59 1.52
CA TYR A 240 7.65 -24.32 1.14
C TYR A 240 7.26 -22.94 1.66
N ILE A 241 6.67 -22.12 0.80
CA ILE A 241 5.91 -20.95 1.22
C ILE A 241 4.48 -21.44 1.46
N THR A 242 4.02 -21.42 2.71
CA THR A 242 2.88 -22.24 3.16
C THR A 242 1.59 -21.45 3.37
N GLU A 243 1.68 -20.17 3.73
CA GLU A 243 0.53 -19.39 4.21
C GLU A 243 0.56 -17.94 3.71
N MET A 244 1.06 -17.71 2.49
CA MET A 244 1.34 -16.34 2.06
C MET A 244 0.07 -15.49 1.95
N ASP A 245 0.12 -14.35 2.60
CA ASP A 245 -0.82 -13.26 2.40
C ASP A 245 -0.10 -11.92 2.59
N VAL A 246 -0.57 -10.89 1.90
CA VAL A 246 0.08 -9.57 1.88
C VAL A 246 -0.95 -8.53 2.23
N ILE A 247 -1.05 -8.17 3.50
CA ILE A 247 -2.02 -7.16 3.95
C ILE A 247 -1.72 -5.79 3.33
N ILE A 248 -2.78 -5.08 2.92
CA ILE A 248 -2.72 -3.67 2.53
C ILE A 248 -3.37 -2.80 3.62
N ARG A 249 -2.78 -1.65 3.90
CA ARG A 249 -3.24 -0.67 4.90
C ARG A 249 -4.13 0.40 4.28
N ASN A 250 -4.09 0.53 2.95
CA ASN A 250 -4.93 1.44 2.19
C ASN A 250 -5.19 0.89 0.77
N PRO A 251 -6.30 1.29 0.13
CA PRO A 251 -6.69 0.78 -1.19
C PRO A 251 -5.80 1.26 -2.35
N PHE A 252 -4.75 2.04 -2.09
CA PHE A 252 -3.78 2.45 -3.11
C PHE A 252 -2.62 1.47 -3.24
N GLN A 253 -2.52 0.46 -2.36
CA GLN A 253 -1.38 -0.46 -2.31
C GLN A 253 -1.53 -1.73 -3.17
N TYR A 254 -2.54 -1.89 -4.02
CA TYR A 254 -2.70 -3.14 -4.79
C TYR A 254 -1.54 -3.43 -5.74
N ARG A 255 -0.96 -2.40 -6.39
CA ARG A 255 0.24 -2.58 -7.22
C ARG A 255 1.41 -3.04 -6.36
N ARG A 256 1.65 -2.37 -5.22
CA ARG A 256 2.70 -2.74 -4.28
C ARG A 256 2.52 -4.17 -3.74
N GLN A 257 1.31 -4.54 -3.36
CA GLN A 257 0.92 -5.89 -2.97
C GLN A 257 1.29 -6.89 -4.08
N GLY A 258 0.93 -6.59 -5.33
CA GLY A 258 1.27 -7.43 -6.46
C GLY A 258 2.78 -7.54 -6.71
N GLU A 259 3.55 -6.47 -6.50
CA GLU A 259 5.01 -6.51 -6.55
C GLU A 259 5.58 -7.42 -5.47
N VAL A 260 5.09 -7.35 -4.23
CA VAL A 260 5.54 -8.23 -3.13
C VAL A 260 5.27 -9.71 -3.47
N TYR A 261 4.06 -10.05 -3.91
CA TYR A 261 3.72 -11.41 -4.38
C TYR A 261 4.68 -11.90 -5.48
N ARG A 262 4.97 -11.03 -6.46
CA ARG A 262 5.90 -11.33 -7.55
C ARG A 262 7.30 -11.62 -7.04
N GLU A 263 7.83 -10.72 -6.21
CA GLU A 263 9.21 -10.76 -5.75
C GLU A 263 9.46 -12.00 -4.86
N ILE A 264 8.51 -12.37 -3.99
CA ILE A 264 8.63 -13.61 -3.20
C ILE A 264 8.57 -14.85 -4.11
N LEU A 265 7.65 -14.90 -5.07
CA LEU A 265 7.55 -16.04 -5.99
C LEU A 265 8.79 -16.17 -6.90
N GLU A 266 9.30 -15.06 -7.45
CA GLU A 266 10.54 -15.06 -8.26
C GLU A 266 11.71 -15.66 -7.48
N ARG A 267 11.84 -15.35 -6.19
CA ARG A 267 12.90 -15.89 -5.31
C ARG A 267 12.69 -17.35 -4.93
N CYS A 268 11.45 -17.77 -4.70
CA CYS A 268 11.13 -19.18 -4.55
C CYS A 268 11.50 -19.95 -5.84
N LEU A 269 11.14 -19.44 -7.02
CA LEU A 269 11.49 -20.06 -8.31
C LEU A 269 13.00 -20.10 -8.58
N ALA A 270 13.76 -19.13 -8.07
CA ALA A 270 15.21 -19.08 -8.18
C ALA A 270 15.92 -20.06 -7.23
N GLN A 271 15.29 -20.42 -6.09
CA GLN A 271 15.81 -21.37 -5.12
C GLN A 271 15.39 -22.80 -5.46
N PRO A 272 16.30 -23.70 -5.92
CA PRO A 272 15.93 -25.05 -6.34
C PRO A 272 15.32 -25.92 -5.23
N ALA A 273 15.58 -25.60 -3.95
CA ALA A 273 14.94 -26.27 -2.82
C ALA A 273 13.49 -25.84 -2.60
N CYS A 274 13.02 -24.72 -3.16
CA CYS A 274 11.63 -24.29 -3.04
C CYS A 274 10.70 -25.18 -3.89
N LYS A 275 9.75 -25.86 -3.27
CA LYS A 275 8.86 -26.84 -3.91
C LYS A 275 7.40 -26.40 -3.95
N GLY A 276 6.99 -25.48 -3.08
CA GLY A 276 5.61 -25.04 -2.97
C GLY A 276 5.46 -23.57 -2.63
N PHE A 277 4.40 -22.97 -3.17
CA PHE A 277 3.95 -21.62 -2.90
C PHE A 277 2.43 -21.63 -2.70
N GLN A 278 1.98 -21.46 -1.47
CA GLN A 278 0.58 -21.48 -1.09
C GLN A 278 0.19 -20.16 -0.45
N THR A 279 -0.98 -19.64 -0.81
CA THR A 279 -1.57 -18.46 -0.19
C THR A 279 -2.54 -18.86 0.93
N TRP A 280 -2.69 -18.06 1.99
CA TRP A 280 -3.61 -18.39 3.09
C TRP A 280 -5.07 -18.01 2.79
N GLY A 281 -5.62 -18.70 1.80
CA GLY A 281 -6.85 -18.37 1.10
C GLY A 281 -6.55 -17.90 -0.32
N PHE A 282 -7.57 -17.57 -1.11
CA PHE A 282 -7.36 -16.90 -2.41
C PHE A 282 -8.31 -15.75 -2.70
N VAL A 283 -9.43 -15.62 -1.97
CA VAL A 283 -10.45 -14.58 -2.16
C VAL A 283 -10.62 -13.77 -0.87
N ASP A 284 -10.52 -12.44 -0.96
CA ASP A 284 -10.39 -11.54 0.21
C ASP A 284 -11.47 -11.75 1.28
N LYS A 285 -12.75 -11.94 0.87
CA LYS A 285 -13.88 -12.14 1.79
C LYS A 285 -13.80 -13.38 2.68
N TYR A 286 -12.93 -14.33 2.34
CA TYR A 286 -12.70 -15.55 3.14
C TYR A 286 -11.33 -15.59 3.79
N SER A 287 -10.56 -14.50 3.71
CA SER A 287 -9.34 -14.36 4.48
C SER A 287 -9.64 -14.18 5.97
N TRP A 288 -8.76 -14.71 6.82
CA TRP A 288 -8.70 -14.39 8.25
C TRP A 288 -8.34 -12.91 8.54
N HIS A 289 -7.85 -12.19 7.53
CA HIS A 289 -7.53 -10.76 7.53
C HIS A 289 -8.32 -10.01 6.45
N SER A 290 -9.60 -10.38 6.25
CA SER A 290 -10.44 -9.86 5.17
C SER A 290 -10.52 -8.33 5.09
N GLU A 291 -10.37 -7.64 6.22
CA GLU A 291 -10.37 -6.18 6.32
C GLU A 291 -9.15 -5.51 5.68
N TYR A 292 -8.09 -6.26 5.41
CA TYR A 292 -6.85 -5.79 4.78
C TYR A 292 -6.65 -6.35 3.37
N GLU A 293 -7.69 -6.96 2.80
CA GLU A 293 -7.73 -7.46 1.41
C GLU A 293 -6.40 -8.11 0.94
N PRO A 294 -5.93 -9.19 1.60
CA PRO A 294 -4.54 -9.59 1.50
C PRO A 294 -4.25 -10.61 0.40
N LEU A 295 -5.28 -11.07 -0.32
CA LEU A 295 -5.23 -12.19 -1.25
C LEU A 295 -5.23 -11.73 -2.71
N ILE A 296 -5.19 -12.69 -3.63
CA ILE A 296 -4.97 -12.45 -5.06
C ILE A 296 -6.26 -12.25 -5.86
N PHE A 297 -7.43 -12.51 -5.26
CA PHE A 297 -8.75 -12.20 -5.80
C PHE A 297 -9.56 -11.34 -4.83
N ASP A 298 -10.32 -10.39 -5.36
CA ASP A 298 -11.20 -9.53 -4.58
C ASP A 298 -12.46 -10.25 -4.08
N ASN A 299 -13.34 -9.55 -3.36
CA ASN A 299 -14.58 -10.10 -2.80
C ASN A 299 -15.57 -10.66 -3.86
N THR A 300 -15.38 -10.33 -5.13
CA THR A 300 -16.19 -10.77 -6.27
C THR A 300 -15.54 -11.88 -7.10
N TYR A 301 -14.37 -12.36 -6.67
CA TYR A 301 -13.47 -13.26 -7.41
C TYR A 301 -12.85 -12.62 -8.66
N ALA A 302 -12.85 -11.29 -8.76
CA ALA A 302 -12.08 -10.63 -9.81
C ALA A 302 -10.58 -10.71 -9.46
N PRO A 303 -9.70 -11.06 -10.42
CA PRO A 303 -8.28 -11.12 -10.14
C PRO A 303 -7.71 -9.73 -9.86
N LYS A 304 -6.90 -9.62 -8.80
CA LYS A 304 -6.19 -8.39 -8.40
C LYS A 304 -4.82 -8.31 -9.11
N PRO A 305 -4.12 -7.16 -9.08
CA PRO A 305 -2.75 -7.06 -9.61
C PRO A 305 -1.82 -8.20 -9.15
N ALA A 306 -1.95 -8.64 -7.89
CA ALA A 306 -1.22 -9.77 -7.35
C ALA A 306 -1.41 -11.10 -8.08
N TYR A 307 -2.61 -11.42 -8.57
CA TYR A 307 -2.84 -12.62 -9.37
C TYR A 307 -2.00 -12.59 -10.66
N TYR A 308 -2.01 -11.46 -11.34
CA TYR A 308 -1.35 -11.31 -12.63
C TYR A 308 0.16 -11.26 -12.50
N THR A 309 0.69 -10.65 -11.44
CA THR A 309 2.13 -10.65 -11.21
C THR A 309 2.65 -12.04 -10.84
N LEU A 310 1.85 -12.88 -10.16
CA LEU A 310 2.18 -14.30 -9.96
C LEU A 310 2.19 -15.08 -11.28
N GLN A 311 1.16 -14.94 -12.11
CA GLN A 311 1.15 -15.56 -13.46
C GLN A 311 2.38 -15.16 -14.27
N TYR A 312 2.71 -13.88 -14.22
CA TYR A 312 3.86 -13.32 -14.90
C TYR A 312 5.19 -13.90 -14.39
N ALA A 313 5.38 -14.01 -13.07
CA ALA A 313 6.55 -14.64 -12.47
C ALA A 313 6.67 -16.13 -12.86
N LEU A 314 5.56 -16.88 -12.90
CA LEU A 314 5.56 -18.27 -13.34
C LEU A 314 5.90 -18.44 -14.84
N ASN A 315 5.57 -17.43 -15.65
CA ASN A 315 5.77 -17.51 -17.09
C ASN A 315 7.12 -16.94 -17.56
N THR A 316 7.74 -16.05 -16.80
CA THR A 316 9.04 -15.45 -17.11
C THR A 316 10.16 -16.07 -16.28
N LEU A 317 11.41 -15.85 -16.71
CA LEU A 317 12.59 -16.15 -15.92
C LEU A 317 13.40 -14.88 -15.76
N ARG A 318 13.18 -14.17 -14.65
CA ARG A 318 13.96 -12.99 -14.27
C ARG A 318 15.19 -13.41 -13.49
N LEU A 319 16.31 -12.77 -13.80
CA LEU A 319 17.62 -12.89 -13.17
C LEU A 319 18.04 -11.48 -12.78
N GLN A 320 18.11 -11.22 -11.48
CA GLN A 320 18.64 -9.97 -10.95
C GLN A 320 20.15 -9.93 -11.22
N ALA A 321 20.65 -8.88 -11.85
CA ALA A 321 22.04 -8.82 -12.30
C ALA A 321 23.01 -8.80 -11.11
N GLU A 322 22.59 -8.22 -9.99
CA GLU A 322 23.29 -8.17 -8.71
C GLU A 322 23.30 -9.52 -7.98
N GLU A 323 22.39 -10.44 -8.30
CA GLU A 323 22.29 -11.79 -7.71
C GLU A 323 23.03 -12.87 -8.54
N HIS A 324 24.14 -12.51 -9.18
CA HIS A 324 24.92 -13.42 -9.99
C HIS A 324 25.74 -14.41 -9.12
N ASP A 325 25.90 -15.66 -9.60
CA ASP A 325 26.75 -16.66 -8.95
C ASP A 325 28.25 -16.35 -9.06
N ALA A 326 28.65 -15.64 -10.12
CA ALA A 326 30.02 -15.16 -10.32
C ALA A 326 30.05 -13.98 -11.30
N ALA A 327 31.07 -13.12 -11.17
CA ALA A 327 31.29 -12.03 -12.10
C ALA A 327 32.78 -11.69 -12.26
N SER A 328 33.08 -10.86 -13.27
CA SER A 328 34.40 -10.28 -13.49
C SER A 328 34.24 -8.85 -14.02
N GLY A 329 34.95 -7.92 -13.37
CA GLY A 329 35.10 -6.53 -13.83
C GLY A 329 33.96 -5.58 -13.47
N VAL A 330 32.82 -6.10 -12.99
CA VAL A 330 31.68 -5.30 -12.54
C VAL A 330 31.74 -4.96 -11.06
N THR A 331 31.10 -3.87 -10.67
CA THR A 331 30.80 -3.53 -9.27
C THR A 331 29.34 -3.84 -8.98
N THR A 332 29.06 -4.57 -7.90
CA THR A 332 27.68 -4.82 -7.47
C THR A 332 27.18 -3.66 -6.60
N TYR A 333 26.12 -3.01 -7.05
CA TYR A 333 25.28 -2.10 -6.25
C TYR A 333 23.92 -2.77 -6.02
N ASP A 334 23.14 -2.23 -5.09
CA ASP A 334 21.75 -2.64 -4.90
C ASP A 334 20.85 -1.49 -5.38
N PRO A 335 19.99 -1.66 -6.41
CA PRO A 335 19.58 -2.92 -7.06
C PRO A 335 20.17 -3.12 -8.47
N PHE A 336 21.49 -2.97 -8.68
CA PHE A 336 22.07 -3.12 -10.03
C PHE A 336 23.56 -3.37 -10.03
N ILE A 337 24.10 -3.99 -11.08
CA ILE A 337 25.55 -3.96 -11.34
C ILE A 337 25.93 -2.69 -12.11
N GLY A 338 27.04 -2.07 -11.72
CA GLY A 338 27.60 -0.88 -12.35
C GLY A 338 29.09 -1.07 -12.66
N ASP A 339 29.73 0.00 -13.13
CA ASP A 339 31.10 -0.02 -13.67
C ASP A 339 31.30 -1.08 -14.76
N VAL A 340 30.25 -1.37 -15.53
CA VAL A 340 30.26 -2.42 -16.54
C VAL A 340 30.94 -1.94 -17.82
N ASP A 341 32.07 -2.55 -18.15
CA ASP A 341 32.90 -2.22 -19.31
C ASP A 341 33.04 -3.40 -20.29
N GLN A 342 33.68 -3.13 -21.44
CA GLN A 342 33.99 -4.17 -22.41
C GLN A 342 34.86 -5.28 -21.82
N GLY A 343 34.38 -6.51 -21.96
CA GLY A 343 35.08 -7.73 -21.54
C GLY A 343 34.63 -8.24 -20.17
N ASP A 344 33.80 -7.46 -19.47
CA ASP A 344 33.21 -7.86 -18.20
C ASP A 344 32.09 -8.88 -18.43
N TRP A 345 31.74 -9.58 -17.36
CA TRP A 345 30.67 -10.58 -17.42
C TRP A 345 30.09 -10.88 -16.05
N ILE A 346 28.83 -11.33 -16.06
CA ILE A 346 28.16 -11.99 -14.94
C ILE A 346 27.72 -13.41 -15.35
N ARG A 347 27.59 -14.31 -14.37
CA ARG A 347 27.24 -15.72 -14.57
C ARG A 347 26.11 -16.13 -13.63
N PHE A 348 25.18 -16.90 -14.17
CA PHE A 348 24.15 -17.61 -13.41
C PHE A 348 24.27 -19.11 -13.67
N ASP A 349 24.29 -19.90 -12.62
CA ASP A 349 24.39 -21.35 -12.66
C ASP A 349 23.01 -22.00 -12.60
N ASN A 350 22.90 -23.19 -13.19
CA ASN A 350 21.69 -24.03 -13.11
C ASN A 350 20.37 -23.33 -13.53
N VAL A 351 20.45 -22.38 -14.46
CA VAL A 351 19.30 -21.61 -14.94
C VAL A 351 18.33 -22.54 -15.70
N PRO A 352 17.06 -22.66 -15.29
CA PRO A 352 16.09 -23.56 -15.90
C PRO A 352 15.53 -22.98 -17.20
N LEU A 353 16.19 -23.30 -18.32
CA LEU A 353 15.82 -22.81 -19.64
C LEU A 353 14.73 -23.66 -20.30
N ASN A 354 13.87 -22.98 -21.05
CA ASN A 354 12.87 -23.56 -21.93
C ASN A 354 13.11 -23.04 -23.37
N ALA A 355 12.94 -23.90 -24.36
CA ALA A 355 13.05 -23.58 -25.79
C ALA A 355 12.02 -22.55 -26.26
N ASP A 356 10.92 -22.42 -25.53
CA ASP A 356 9.89 -21.43 -25.78
C ASP A 356 10.36 -20.02 -25.38
N TYR A 357 11.40 -19.87 -24.55
CA TYR A 357 12.01 -18.56 -24.29
C TYR A 357 12.72 -18.04 -25.54
N THR A 358 12.08 -17.13 -26.27
CA THR A 358 12.64 -16.54 -27.50
C THR A 358 12.93 -15.05 -27.38
N GLN A 359 12.70 -14.45 -26.21
CA GLN A 359 13.02 -13.05 -25.96
C GLN A 359 13.89 -12.92 -24.70
N LEU A 360 14.85 -12.01 -24.75
CA LEU A 360 15.60 -11.48 -23.63
C LEU A 360 15.21 -10.03 -23.46
N ARG A 361 14.76 -9.66 -22.27
CA ARG A 361 14.55 -8.28 -21.88
C ARG A 361 15.53 -7.90 -20.78
N VAL A 362 16.04 -6.68 -20.81
CA VAL A 362 17.00 -6.18 -19.82
C VAL A 362 16.58 -4.78 -19.39
N ARG A 363 16.58 -4.55 -18.07
CA ARG A 363 16.45 -3.20 -17.48
C ARG A 363 17.84 -2.63 -17.24
N TYR A 364 18.14 -1.50 -17.87
CA TYR A 364 19.46 -0.88 -17.78
C TYR A 364 19.38 0.65 -17.85
N ALA A 365 20.34 1.32 -17.23
CA ALA A 365 20.57 2.76 -17.33
C ALA A 365 21.95 3.03 -17.95
N LYS A 366 22.07 4.08 -18.76
CA LYS A 366 23.31 4.40 -19.46
C LYS A 366 23.44 5.89 -19.73
N GLY A 367 24.48 6.48 -19.15
CA GLY A 367 24.76 7.91 -19.23
C GLY A 367 25.70 8.35 -20.37
N ASN A 368 26.00 7.49 -21.34
CA ASN A 368 26.83 7.84 -22.50
C ASN A 368 26.20 7.40 -23.84
N GLU A 369 26.59 8.08 -24.93
CA GLU A 369 26.08 7.84 -26.30
C GLU A 369 26.76 6.67 -27.05
N THR A 370 27.76 6.03 -26.45
CA THR A 370 28.47 4.91 -27.09
C THR A 370 27.51 3.73 -27.26
N THR A 371 27.56 3.02 -28.39
CA THR A 371 26.73 1.82 -28.59
C THR A 371 27.49 0.57 -28.17
N THR A 372 26.98 -0.15 -27.18
CA THR A 372 27.57 -1.39 -26.62
C THR A 372 26.57 -2.53 -26.72
N ASN A 373 26.96 -3.76 -26.36
CA ASN A 373 26.07 -4.92 -26.37
C ASN A 373 26.24 -5.82 -25.15
N ILE A 374 25.16 -6.54 -24.84
CA ILE A 374 25.10 -7.64 -23.89
C ILE A 374 24.88 -8.93 -24.69
N GLU A 375 25.87 -9.82 -24.69
CA GLU A 375 25.75 -11.14 -25.30
C GLU A 375 25.29 -12.18 -24.27
N VAL A 376 24.36 -13.05 -24.64
CA VAL A 376 23.94 -14.19 -23.80
C VAL A 376 24.59 -15.46 -24.33
N ARG A 377 25.38 -16.12 -23.50
CA ARG A 377 26.17 -17.31 -23.86
C ARG A 377 25.90 -18.48 -22.93
N LEU A 378 25.90 -19.68 -23.51
CA LEU A 378 25.67 -20.92 -22.77
C LEU A 378 26.97 -21.55 -22.29
N ASN A 379 27.00 -21.95 -21.01
CA ASN A 379 27.92 -22.86 -20.35
C ASN A 379 29.39 -22.41 -20.26
N ASP A 380 29.84 -21.48 -21.11
CA ASP A 380 31.20 -20.94 -21.13
C ASP A 380 31.19 -19.51 -21.71
N LEU A 381 32.16 -18.67 -21.31
CA LEU A 381 32.35 -17.30 -21.84
C LEU A 381 32.51 -17.25 -23.36
N THR A 382 33.01 -18.33 -23.96
CA THR A 382 33.17 -18.50 -25.41
C THR A 382 32.18 -19.51 -26.00
N GLY A 383 31.22 -19.98 -25.18
CA GLY A 383 30.19 -20.92 -25.56
C GLY A 383 29.19 -20.34 -26.58
N PRO A 384 28.22 -21.16 -27.03
CA PRO A 384 27.23 -20.76 -28.01
C PRO A 384 26.51 -19.48 -27.58
N LYS A 385 26.54 -18.46 -28.45
CA LYS A 385 25.75 -17.24 -28.27
C LYS A 385 24.31 -17.55 -28.66
N ILE A 386 23.39 -17.38 -27.70
CA ILE A 386 21.96 -17.59 -27.90
C ILE A 386 21.19 -16.29 -28.11
N GLY A 387 21.80 -15.15 -27.80
CA GLY A 387 21.18 -13.85 -27.96
C GLY A 387 22.20 -12.71 -27.85
N GLU A 388 21.81 -11.54 -28.34
CA GLU A 388 22.56 -10.29 -28.19
C GLU A 388 21.58 -9.13 -28.12
N MET A 389 21.80 -8.23 -27.17
CA MET A 389 21.08 -6.97 -27.07
C MET A 389 22.05 -5.80 -27.18
N THR A 390 21.68 -4.78 -27.94
CA THR A 390 22.41 -3.52 -27.99
C THR A 390 21.95 -2.55 -26.90
N THR A 391 22.85 -1.99 -26.11
CA THR A 391 22.56 -0.91 -25.14
C THR A 391 22.94 0.47 -25.70
N VAL A 392 22.04 1.44 -25.51
CA VAL A 392 22.14 2.81 -26.02
C VAL A 392 21.91 3.81 -24.88
N TYR A 393 22.23 5.08 -25.10
CA TYR A 393 21.99 6.16 -24.12
C TYR A 393 20.53 6.18 -23.64
N THR A 394 20.34 6.28 -22.32
CA THR A 394 19.00 6.28 -21.69
C THR A 394 18.67 7.59 -20.98
N GLY A 395 19.57 8.57 -21.00
CA GLY A 395 19.41 9.87 -20.33
C GLY A 395 20.51 10.14 -19.31
N ASP A 396 20.71 9.23 -18.36
CA ASP A 396 21.82 9.28 -17.41
C ASP A 396 22.12 7.88 -16.83
N TRP A 397 22.99 7.80 -15.83
CA TRP A 397 23.39 6.53 -15.20
C TRP A 397 22.35 5.93 -14.25
N ASN A 398 21.25 6.64 -13.98
CA ASN A 398 20.14 6.22 -13.11
C ASN A 398 18.80 6.18 -13.85
N ALA A 399 18.72 6.63 -15.10
CA ALA A 399 17.55 6.56 -15.97
C ALA A 399 17.38 5.14 -16.55
N PHE A 400 16.83 4.23 -15.75
CA PHE A 400 16.61 2.83 -16.16
C PHE A 400 15.47 2.70 -17.16
N VAL A 401 15.74 2.03 -18.28
CA VAL A 401 14.74 1.65 -19.29
C VAL A 401 14.80 0.15 -19.55
N GLU A 402 13.73 -0.41 -20.10
CA GLU A 402 13.71 -1.79 -20.57
C GLU A 402 13.99 -1.88 -22.07
N LYS A 403 14.71 -2.91 -22.49
CA LYS A 403 14.90 -3.23 -23.90
C LYS A 403 14.85 -4.72 -24.14
N THR A 404 14.26 -5.12 -25.27
CA THR A 404 14.09 -6.52 -25.66
C THR A 404 14.96 -6.87 -26.87
N ALA A 405 15.46 -8.11 -26.89
CA ALA A 405 16.18 -8.73 -27.99
C ALA A 405 15.71 -10.18 -28.18
N SER A 406 15.78 -10.71 -29.39
CA SER A 406 15.44 -12.12 -29.64
C SER A 406 16.56 -13.06 -29.19
N ILE A 407 16.18 -14.21 -28.64
CA ILE A 407 17.10 -15.28 -28.26
C ILE A 407 16.67 -16.64 -28.79
N GLN A 408 17.58 -17.61 -28.76
CA GLN A 408 17.35 -19.02 -29.08
C GLN A 408 17.70 -19.87 -27.85
N SER A 409 16.76 -19.99 -26.93
CA SER A 409 16.95 -20.74 -25.69
C SER A 409 16.89 -22.27 -25.93
N PRO A 410 17.72 -23.09 -25.25
CA PRO A 410 17.56 -24.54 -25.19
C PRO A 410 16.60 -24.96 -24.06
N ASN A 411 16.25 -26.25 -24.00
CA ASN A 411 15.57 -26.84 -22.84
C ASN A 411 16.59 -27.33 -21.79
N GLY A 412 16.22 -27.23 -20.52
CA GLY A 412 16.93 -27.81 -19.38
C GLY A 412 17.80 -26.80 -18.62
N ALA A 413 18.37 -27.24 -17.50
CA ALA A 413 19.25 -26.42 -16.68
C ALA A 413 20.58 -26.17 -17.39
N ASN A 414 20.98 -24.90 -17.51
CA ASN A 414 22.23 -24.48 -18.16
C ASN A 414 22.89 -23.36 -17.34
N THR A 415 24.21 -23.22 -17.44
CA THR A 415 24.89 -22.01 -16.95
C THR A 415 24.77 -20.91 -18.01
N LEU A 416 24.36 -19.72 -17.61
CA LEU A 416 24.32 -18.53 -18.46
C LEU A 416 25.48 -17.60 -18.15
N TYR A 417 26.09 -17.07 -19.20
CA TYR A 417 27.02 -15.95 -19.14
C TYR A 417 26.41 -14.77 -19.88
N PHE A 418 26.37 -13.61 -19.23
CA PHE A 418 26.11 -12.34 -19.88
C PHE A 418 27.44 -11.61 -20.05
N VAL A 419 27.87 -11.45 -21.29
CA VAL A 419 29.18 -10.89 -21.64
C VAL A 419 28.98 -9.49 -22.23
N PHE A 420 29.63 -8.51 -21.64
CA PHE A 420 29.48 -7.10 -21.97
C PHE A 420 30.54 -6.70 -23.01
N THR A 421 30.11 -6.08 -24.11
CA THR A 421 30.95 -5.82 -25.29
C THR A 421 30.68 -4.44 -25.89
N GLY A 422 31.59 -3.94 -26.73
CA GLY A 422 31.35 -2.74 -27.54
C GLY A 422 31.85 -1.41 -26.97
N ASP A 423 32.99 -1.42 -26.28
CA ASP A 423 33.68 -0.29 -25.61
C ASP A 423 33.26 -0.04 -24.14
N TYR A 424 33.78 1.02 -23.54
CA TYR A 424 33.55 1.38 -22.12
C TYR A 424 32.12 1.86 -21.84
N GLY A 425 31.64 1.62 -20.62
CA GLY A 425 30.36 2.07 -20.11
C GLY A 425 29.17 1.42 -20.82
N VAL A 426 29.04 0.10 -20.66
CA VAL A 426 27.96 -0.72 -21.25
C VAL A 426 26.60 -0.38 -20.66
N GLY A 427 26.56 0.00 -19.37
CA GLY A 427 25.39 0.47 -18.64
C GLY A 427 25.33 -0.11 -17.22
N ASN A 428 24.60 0.55 -16.34
CA ASN A 428 24.13 -0.04 -15.09
C ASN A 428 23.01 -1.02 -15.42
N ILE A 429 23.15 -2.29 -15.02
CA ILE A 429 22.19 -3.35 -15.34
C ILE A 429 21.50 -3.78 -14.06
N ASP A 430 20.17 -3.63 -14.01
CA ASP A 430 19.37 -4.08 -12.86
C ASP A 430 19.02 -5.56 -13.05
N TRP A 431 18.27 -5.91 -14.10
CA TRP A 431 17.88 -7.30 -14.31
C TRP A 431 17.80 -7.73 -15.76
N LEU A 432 17.86 -9.04 -15.96
CA LEU A 432 17.75 -9.72 -17.23
C LEU A 432 16.62 -10.74 -17.16
N ARG A 433 15.76 -10.80 -18.18
CA ARG A 433 14.53 -11.59 -18.17
C ARG A 433 14.40 -12.38 -19.46
N LEU A 434 14.22 -13.70 -19.35
CA LEU A 434 13.91 -14.57 -20.48
C LEU A 434 12.40 -14.77 -20.56
N GLU A 435 11.83 -14.53 -21.74
CA GLU A 435 10.39 -14.51 -21.98
C GLU A 435 10.02 -15.41 -23.16
N LYS A 436 8.83 -16.01 -23.10
CA LYS A 436 8.36 -16.91 -24.16
C LYS A 436 8.02 -16.13 -25.45
N GLY A 437 8.40 -16.69 -26.59
CA GLY A 437 8.17 -16.09 -27.92
C GLY A 437 6.76 -16.22 -28.42
N GLN A 438 6.00 -15.12 -28.45
CA GLN A 438 4.60 -15.06 -28.87
C GLN A 438 3.72 -16.02 -28.05
N GLY A 439 3.17 -15.54 -26.94
CA GLY A 439 2.11 -16.31 -26.28
C GLY A 439 1.70 -15.93 -24.86
N VAL A 440 2.36 -15.01 -24.16
CA VAL A 440 1.84 -14.49 -22.87
C VAL A 440 2.39 -13.07 -22.64
N PRO A 441 1.54 -12.08 -22.34
CA PRO A 441 1.95 -10.71 -22.06
C PRO A 441 2.75 -10.67 -20.75
N SER A 442 3.74 -9.78 -20.68
CA SER A 442 4.54 -9.44 -19.50
C SER A 442 3.78 -8.79 -18.31
N THR A 443 2.43 -8.81 -18.30
CA THR A 443 1.43 -8.32 -17.33
C THR A 443 0.05 -8.86 -17.81
N PRO A 444 -1.10 -8.74 -17.09
CA PRO A 444 -2.34 -9.53 -17.30
C PRO A 444 -2.67 -9.82 -18.77
N VAL A 445 -3.01 -11.06 -19.15
CA VAL A 445 -3.99 -11.23 -20.24
C VAL A 445 -5.29 -10.79 -19.61
N PRO A 446 -5.91 -9.67 -20.01
CA PRO A 446 -7.19 -9.33 -19.43
C PRO A 446 -8.16 -10.41 -19.87
N THR A 447 -8.69 -11.13 -18.90
CA THR A 447 -9.84 -11.98 -19.13
C THR A 447 -11.06 -11.10 -19.04
N PRO A 448 -12.03 -11.22 -19.96
CA PRO A 448 -13.25 -10.47 -19.87
C PRO A 448 -13.92 -10.67 -18.50
N ASP A 449 -14.40 -9.59 -17.89
CA ASP A 449 -15.17 -9.63 -16.65
C ASP A 449 -16.46 -10.47 -16.84
N GLN A 450 -17.24 -10.67 -15.76
CA GLN A 450 -18.49 -11.43 -15.86
C GLN A 450 -19.53 -10.80 -16.81
N GLN A 451 -19.37 -9.52 -17.15
CA GLN A 451 -20.19 -8.78 -18.12
C GLN A 451 -19.61 -8.84 -19.56
N GLY A 452 -18.45 -9.48 -19.74
CA GLY A 452 -17.77 -9.62 -21.03
C GLY A 452 -16.83 -8.47 -21.40
N ASN A 453 -16.62 -7.48 -20.52
CA ASN A 453 -15.73 -6.34 -20.80
C ASN A 453 -14.27 -6.65 -20.52
N LEU A 454 -13.38 -6.03 -21.29
CA LEU A 454 -11.95 -6.26 -21.24
C LEU A 454 -11.24 -4.97 -20.81
N THR A 455 -10.68 -4.92 -19.60
CA THR A 455 -10.01 -3.72 -19.06
C THR A 455 -8.48 -3.83 -19.16
N LEU A 456 -7.83 -2.77 -19.65
CA LEU A 456 -6.41 -2.52 -19.63
C LEU A 456 -6.13 -1.52 -18.50
N GLU A 457 -5.52 -1.95 -17.40
CA GLU A 457 -5.01 -0.99 -16.41
C GLU A 457 -3.81 -0.27 -17.02
N ALA A 458 -3.89 1.06 -17.14
CA ALA A 458 -2.92 1.88 -17.85
C ALA A 458 -1.56 1.88 -17.16
N GLU A 459 -1.55 1.69 -15.84
CA GLU A 459 -0.38 1.57 -14.97
C GLU A 459 0.23 0.16 -14.93
N LEU A 460 -0.39 -0.83 -15.58
CA LEU A 460 0.14 -2.18 -15.72
C LEU A 460 0.47 -2.56 -17.19
N PRO A 461 1.13 -1.70 -17.99
CA PRO A 461 1.43 -2.02 -19.38
C PRO A 461 2.54 -3.07 -19.47
N ASN A 462 2.55 -3.83 -20.57
CA ASN A 462 3.64 -4.76 -20.90
C ASN A 462 4.97 -4.04 -21.19
N SER A 463 4.86 -2.82 -21.69
CA SER A 463 5.95 -1.88 -21.92
C SER A 463 5.34 -0.49 -22.08
N SER A 464 6.07 0.54 -21.69
CA SER A 464 5.68 1.92 -21.94
C SER A 464 6.89 2.77 -22.33
N PHE A 465 6.63 3.97 -22.85
CA PHE A 465 7.65 4.98 -23.12
C PHE A 465 7.07 6.37 -22.88
N GLY A 466 7.85 7.21 -22.19
CA GLY A 466 7.54 8.63 -21.96
C GLY A 466 6.59 8.91 -20.79
N VAL A 467 5.94 7.88 -20.23
CA VAL A 467 4.96 8.03 -19.14
C VAL A 467 5.55 7.71 -17.77
N GLN A 468 5.00 8.30 -16.71
CA GLN A 468 5.29 7.96 -15.32
C GLN A 468 4.23 6.99 -14.76
N LEU A 469 4.65 5.87 -14.16
CA LEU A 469 3.76 4.84 -13.63
C LEU A 469 3.51 5.02 -12.12
N TYR A 470 2.28 5.34 -11.72
CA TYR A 470 1.83 5.33 -10.33
C TYR A 470 1.07 4.04 -9.99
N ASP A 471 0.58 3.90 -8.77
CA ASP A 471 -0.11 2.68 -8.32
C ASP A 471 -1.54 2.52 -8.87
N GLN A 472 -2.16 3.59 -9.40
CA GLN A 472 -3.53 3.59 -9.93
C GLN A 472 -3.70 4.31 -11.28
N PHE A 473 -2.64 4.87 -11.83
CA PHE A 473 -2.70 5.56 -13.13
C PHE A 473 -1.30 5.82 -13.66
N ILE A 474 -1.23 6.26 -14.91
CA ILE A 474 -0.03 6.85 -15.51
C ILE A 474 -0.17 8.37 -15.58
N ALA A 475 0.93 9.09 -15.37
CA ALA A 475 1.00 10.53 -15.53
C ALA A 475 2.11 10.94 -16.49
N ASP A 476 2.26 12.26 -16.68
CA ASP A 476 3.23 12.89 -17.58
C ASP A 476 3.11 12.39 -19.03
N VAL A 477 1.90 12.03 -19.44
CA VAL A 477 1.66 11.48 -20.77
C VAL A 477 1.61 12.60 -21.80
N ASP A 478 2.54 12.55 -22.75
CA ASP A 478 2.74 13.52 -23.81
C ASP A 478 2.53 12.92 -25.21
N GLY A 479 2.39 13.80 -26.21
CA GLY A 479 2.34 13.38 -27.61
C GLY A 479 3.65 12.71 -28.05
N GLY A 480 3.58 11.44 -28.45
CA GLY A 480 4.73 10.59 -28.77
C GLY A 480 4.93 9.43 -27.81
N ASP A 481 4.25 9.46 -26.66
CA ASP A 481 4.30 8.42 -25.65
C ASP A 481 3.43 7.23 -26.04
N TRP A 482 3.67 6.08 -25.41
CA TRP A 482 2.89 4.89 -25.69
C TRP A 482 2.90 3.86 -24.57
N LEU A 483 1.86 3.02 -24.58
CA LEU A 483 1.72 1.79 -23.81
C LEU A 483 1.60 0.60 -24.76
N VAL A 484 2.07 -0.57 -24.33
CA VAL A 484 1.92 -1.84 -25.03
C VAL A 484 1.16 -2.81 -24.14
N PHE A 485 0.21 -3.50 -24.74
CA PHE A 485 -0.57 -4.57 -24.14
C PHE A 485 -0.57 -5.78 -25.10
N GLU A 486 0.02 -6.91 -24.76
CA GLU A 486 0.20 -8.05 -25.67
C GLU A 486 -0.90 -9.12 -25.50
N ASN A 487 -1.13 -9.95 -26.52
CA ASN A 487 -1.99 -11.14 -26.48
C ASN A 487 -3.49 -10.90 -26.18
N PHE A 488 -4.08 -9.88 -26.79
CA PHE A 488 -5.49 -9.50 -26.66
C PHE A 488 -6.39 -10.19 -27.68
N ASP A 489 -7.31 -11.04 -27.23
CA ASP A 489 -8.32 -11.66 -28.10
C ASP A 489 -9.52 -10.71 -28.33
N LEU A 490 -9.57 -10.09 -29.50
CA LEU A 490 -10.68 -9.23 -29.92
C LEU A 490 -11.84 -10.01 -30.55
N GLY A 491 -11.82 -11.35 -30.51
CA GLY A 491 -12.80 -12.25 -31.14
C GLY A 491 -14.24 -12.15 -30.61
N ARG A 492 -14.49 -11.39 -29.54
CA ARG A 492 -15.82 -11.20 -28.92
C ARG A 492 -16.65 -10.07 -29.52
N GLY A 493 -16.12 -9.31 -30.47
CA GLY A 493 -16.89 -8.31 -31.22
C GLY A 493 -17.19 -7.03 -30.43
N TYR A 494 -16.19 -6.56 -29.68
CA TYR A 494 -16.20 -5.28 -28.96
C TYR A 494 -16.59 -4.11 -29.86
N ARG A 495 -17.44 -3.20 -29.34
CA ARG A 495 -17.97 -2.06 -30.12
C ARG A 495 -17.63 -0.71 -29.55
N ARG A 496 -17.19 -0.64 -28.29
CA ARG A 496 -16.86 0.59 -27.60
C ARG A 496 -15.58 0.42 -26.81
N LEU A 497 -14.73 1.44 -26.86
CA LEU A 497 -13.58 1.61 -25.98
C LEU A 497 -13.91 2.77 -25.05
N ARG A 498 -13.81 2.54 -23.75
CA ARG A 498 -13.90 3.54 -22.71
C ARG A 498 -12.52 3.74 -22.10
N ALA A 499 -12.20 4.93 -21.62
CA ALA A 499 -10.99 5.15 -20.84
C ALA A 499 -11.30 6.05 -19.66
N ARG A 500 -10.77 5.72 -18.48
CA ARG A 500 -10.76 6.61 -17.32
C ARG A 500 -9.46 7.39 -17.34
N TYR A 501 -9.53 8.71 -17.46
CA TYR A 501 -8.37 9.58 -17.58
C TYR A 501 -8.65 10.95 -16.96
N ALA A 502 -7.61 11.64 -16.50
CA ALA A 502 -7.62 12.99 -15.99
C ALA A 502 -6.76 13.89 -16.88
N LYS A 503 -7.12 15.15 -17.03
CA LYS A 503 -6.38 16.09 -17.88
C LYS A 503 -6.66 17.51 -17.41
N GLY A 504 -5.60 18.21 -17.02
CA GLY A 504 -5.69 19.59 -16.50
C GLY A 504 -5.49 20.69 -17.53
N ASN A 505 -5.50 20.39 -18.83
CA ASN A 505 -5.31 21.39 -19.88
C ASN A 505 -6.26 21.19 -21.08
N ASP A 506 -6.42 22.24 -21.88
CA ASP A 506 -7.23 22.23 -23.10
C ASP A 506 -6.42 21.91 -24.38
N VAL A 507 -5.17 21.46 -24.25
CA VAL A 507 -4.32 21.12 -25.41
C VAL A 507 -4.91 19.88 -26.08
N GLU A 508 -5.04 19.87 -27.40
CA GLU A 508 -5.54 18.67 -28.10
C GLU A 508 -4.63 17.46 -27.83
N GLY A 509 -5.23 16.36 -27.37
CA GLY A 509 -4.57 15.10 -27.06
C GLY A 509 -5.48 13.92 -27.37
N GLN A 510 -4.90 12.79 -27.75
CA GLN A 510 -5.64 11.57 -28.09
C GLN A 510 -4.88 10.32 -27.65
N ALA A 511 -5.62 9.31 -27.23
CA ALA A 511 -5.14 7.94 -27.08
C ALA A 511 -5.65 7.10 -28.28
N GLU A 512 -4.73 6.64 -29.13
CA GLU A 512 -5.03 5.78 -30.27
C GLU A 512 -4.67 4.34 -29.96
N VAL A 513 -5.64 3.44 -29.96
CA VAL A 513 -5.39 2.01 -29.80
C VAL A 513 -5.13 1.38 -31.17
N ARG A 514 -3.93 0.82 -31.37
CA ARG A 514 -3.40 0.30 -32.63
C ARG A 514 -3.01 -1.16 -32.52
N LEU A 515 -3.11 -1.91 -33.62
CA LEU A 515 -2.78 -3.34 -33.65
C LEU A 515 -1.34 -3.62 -34.09
N ASP A 516 -0.69 -4.55 -33.39
CA ASP A 516 0.55 -5.26 -33.69
C ASP A 516 1.82 -4.42 -33.87
N SER A 517 1.72 -3.09 -33.94
CA SER A 517 2.85 -2.15 -34.00
C SER A 517 2.40 -0.71 -33.69
N LEU A 518 3.35 0.17 -33.32
CA LEU A 518 3.12 1.61 -33.10
C LEU A 518 2.52 2.30 -34.34
N ASP A 519 2.89 1.87 -35.55
CA ASP A 519 2.36 2.40 -36.82
C ASP A 519 1.21 1.55 -37.40
N GLY A 520 0.73 0.57 -36.63
CA GLY A 520 -0.30 -0.37 -37.05
C GLY A 520 -1.68 0.26 -37.22
N PRO A 521 -2.66 -0.49 -37.74
CA PRO A 521 -4.01 0.03 -37.93
C PRO A 521 -4.65 0.40 -36.59
N ALA A 522 -5.17 1.62 -36.48
CA ALA A 522 -5.93 2.08 -35.32
C ALA A 522 -7.33 1.45 -35.31
N VAL A 523 -7.69 0.84 -34.18
CA VAL A 523 -9.02 0.25 -33.93
C VAL A 523 -9.91 1.15 -33.09
N ALA A 524 -9.35 2.09 -32.34
CA ALA A 524 -10.07 3.10 -31.59
C ALA A 524 -9.22 4.36 -31.42
N THR A 525 -9.85 5.52 -31.43
CA THR A 525 -9.20 6.81 -31.15
C THR A 525 -10.07 7.56 -30.16
N LEU A 526 -9.54 7.78 -28.96
CA LEU A 526 -10.20 8.48 -27.88
C LEU A 526 -9.54 9.85 -27.72
N SER A 527 -10.27 10.91 -28.01
CA SER A 527 -9.80 12.27 -27.76
C SER A 527 -9.92 12.59 -26.29
N THR A 528 -8.84 13.08 -25.67
CA THR A 528 -8.86 13.53 -24.29
C THR A 528 -9.31 14.98 -24.21
N VAL A 529 -10.43 15.19 -23.54
CA VAL A 529 -10.90 16.52 -23.15
C VAL A 529 -10.41 16.86 -21.75
N ASN A 530 -10.19 18.15 -21.49
CA ASN A 530 -9.90 18.65 -20.15
C ASN A 530 -10.97 18.13 -19.18
N THR A 531 -10.54 17.43 -18.13
CA THR A 531 -11.43 16.86 -17.12
C THR A 531 -11.51 17.74 -15.88
N GLY A 532 -10.78 18.85 -15.83
CA GLY A 532 -10.79 19.84 -14.76
C GLY A 532 -9.43 19.96 -14.07
N ASP A 533 -8.73 18.84 -13.86
CA ASP A 533 -7.42 18.78 -13.22
C ASP A 533 -6.66 17.51 -13.64
N TRP A 534 -5.34 17.46 -13.41
CA TRP A 534 -4.50 16.29 -13.63
C TRP A 534 -4.86 15.08 -12.74
N ASN A 535 -5.62 15.28 -11.66
CA ASN A 535 -6.09 14.20 -10.79
C ASN A 535 -7.62 14.00 -10.84
N MET A 536 -8.33 14.77 -11.65
CA MET A 536 -9.79 14.61 -11.82
C MET A 536 -10.11 13.59 -12.91
N PHE A 537 -10.16 12.31 -12.55
CA PHE A 537 -10.43 11.23 -13.50
C PHE A 537 -11.89 11.22 -13.94
N SER A 538 -12.11 11.27 -15.26
CA SER A 538 -13.41 11.10 -15.90
C SER A 538 -13.34 10.00 -16.95
N GLU A 539 -14.49 9.56 -17.44
CA GLU A 539 -14.56 8.55 -18.49
C GLU A 539 -14.85 9.17 -19.86
N GLY A 540 -13.96 8.94 -20.82
CA GLY A 540 -14.23 9.12 -22.23
C GLY A 540 -14.62 7.81 -22.89
N ALA A 541 -15.38 7.86 -23.98
CA ALA A 541 -15.65 6.67 -24.79
C ALA A 541 -15.64 6.97 -26.27
N THR A 542 -15.25 5.97 -27.06
CA THR A 542 -15.19 6.02 -28.52
C THR A 542 -15.62 4.67 -29.11
N GLY A 543 -15.93 4.65 -30.42
CA GLY A 543 -16.28 3.42 -31.12
C GLY A 543 -15.04 2.58 -31.44
N VAL A 544 -15.20 1.25 -31.46
CA VAL A 544 -14.15 0.30 -31.88
C VAL A 544 -14.47 -0.18 -33.30
N VAL A 545 -13.48 -0.15 -34.19
CA VAL A 545 -13.54 -0.76 -35.53
C VAL A 545 -13.36 -2.27 -35.38
N ASP A 546 -14.19 -3.06 -36.08
CA ASP A 546 -14.18 -4.53 -36.01
C ASP A 546 -12.78 -5.10 -36.28
N ALA A 547 -12.19 -5.66 -35.22
CA ALA A 547 -10.96 -6.43 -35.23
C ALA A 547 -11.22 -7.78 -34.55
N VAL A 548 -10.54 -8.84 -34.98
CA VAL A 548 -10.78 -10.22 -34.51
C VAL A 548 -9.47 -10.98 -34.39
N GLY A 549 -9.42 -11.90 -33.43
CA GLY A 549 -8.23 -12.69 -33.15
C GLY A 549 -7.33 -12.04 -32.10
N VAL A 550 -6.21 -12.72 -31.84
CA VAL A 550 -5.23 -12.32 -30.81
C VAL A 550 -4.25 -11.31 -31.40
N HIS A 551 -4.14 -10.15 -30.77
CA HIS A 551 -3.31 -9.03 -31.20
C HIS A 551 -2.44 -8.46 -30.07
N THR A 552 -1.38 -7.74 -30.42
CA THR A 552 -0.75 -6.78 -29.50
C THR A 552 -1.41 -5.42 -29.69
N LEU A 553 -1.90 -4.80 -28.62
CA LEU A 553 -2.45 -3.45 -28.63
C LEU A 553 -1.38 -2.44 -28.23
N TYR A 554 -1.25 -1.39 -29.02
CA TYR A 554 -0.45 -0.22 -28.70
C TYR A 554 -1.40 0.94 -28.41
N VAL A 555 -1.36 1.51 -27.20
CA VAL A 555 -2.01 2.79 -26.92
C VAL A 555 -1.00 3.87 -27.22
N VAL A 556 -1.16 4.58 -28.33
CA VAL A 556 -0.25 5.63 -28.77
C VAL A 556 -0.88 6.98 -28.47
N PHE A 557 -0.17 7.80 -27.71
CA PHE A 557 -0.61 9.13 -27.35
C PHE A 557 -0.15 10.13 -28.42
N THR A 558 -1.10 10.89 -28.95
CA THR A 558 -0.85 11.90 -30.00
C THR A 558 -1.39 13.26 -29.56
N GLY A 559 -0.74 14.33 -30.00
CA GLY A 559 -1.07 15.70 -29.58
C GLY A 559 0.15 16.51 -29.16
N GLY A 560 -0.07 17.55 -28.35
CA GLY A 560 0.99 18.30 -27.66
C GLY A 560 1.37 17.70 -26.31
N GLY A 561 2.11 18.45 -25.49
CA GLY A 561 2.38 18.05 -24.10
C GLY A 561 1.10 18.09 -23.25
N GLY A 562 0.95 17.11 -22.36
CA GLY A 562 -0.17 16.93 -21.46
C GLY A 562 -1.40 16.32 -22.13
N VAL A 563 -1.23 15.12 -22.72
CA VAL A 563 -2.33 14.33 -23.30
C VAL A 563 -3.31 13.86 -22.22
N GLY A 564 -2.85 13.57 -21.00
CA GLY A 564 -3.70 13.25 -19.84
C GLY A 564 -3.11 12.14 -18.96
N ASN A 565 -3.48 12.08 -17.70
CA ASN A 565 -3.20 10.95 -16.84
C ASN A 565 -4.24 9.86 -17.10
N PHE A 566 -3.86 8.59 -17.23
CA PHE A 566 -4.81 7.51 -17.57
C PHE A 566 -4.79 6.44 -16.49
N ASP A 567 -5.97 6.00 -16.06
CA ASP A 567 -6.18 4.93 -15.09
C ASP A 567 -6.42 3.61 -15.84
N TRP A 568 -7.41 3.54 -16.74
CA TRP A 568 -7.61 2.33 -17.54
C TRP A 568 -8.26 2.59 -18.89
N PHE A 569 -8.19 1.58 -19.77
CA PHE A 569 -8.90 1.49 -21.04
C PHE A 569 -9.75 0.21 -21.08
N ARG A 570 -11.06 0.30 -21.32
CA ARG A 570 -11.99 -0.84 -21.30
C ARG A 570 -12.69 -1.05 -22.63
N PHE A 571 -12.61 -2.25 -23.19
CA PHE A 571 -13.44 -2.67 -24.33
C PHE A 571 -14.75 -3.27 -23.84
N GLU A 572 -15.86 -2.79 -24.38
CA GLU A 572 -17.21 -3.21 -24.01
C GLU A 572 -17.91 -3.93 -25.19
N GLU A 573 -18.59 -5.04 -24.88
CA GLU A 573 -19.50 -5.71 -25.82
C GLU A 573 -20.79 -4.89 -26.00
N ALA A 574 -21.44 -4.97 -27.16
CA ALA A 574 -22.68 -4.24 -27.39
C ALA A 574 -23.84 -4.84 -26.56
N VAL A 575 -24.23 -4.16 -25.48
CA VAL A 575 -25.51 -4.41 -24.82
C VAL A 575 -26.63 -3.76 -25.65
N ALA A 576 -27.67 -4.53 -25.96
CA ALA A 576 -28.85 -4.03 -26.67
C ALA A 576 -29.63 -3.02 -25.81
N GLU A 577 -29.34 -1.73 -25.93
CA GLU A 577 -30.12 -0.70 -25.24
C GLU A 577 -31.47 -0.44 -25.92
N ALA A 578 -32.51 -0.37 -25.09
CA ALA A 578 -33.88 -0.13 -25.46
C ALA A 578 -34.06 1.29 -26.04
N THR A 579 -34.69 1.35 -27.20
CA THR A 579 -35.07 2.58 -27.91
C THR A 579 -35.93 3.51 -27.04
N SER A 580 -35.46 4.75 -26.84
CA SER A 580 -36.34 5.87 -26.50
C SER A 580 -36.23 6.99 -27.54
N THR A 581 -37.39 7.54 -27.86
CA THR A 581 -37.76 8.34 -29.04
C THR A 581 -37.17 9.76 -29.01
N PRO A 582 -36.74 10.36 -30.14
CA PRO A 582 -36.14 11.69 -30.15
C PRO A 582 -37.19 12.80 -29.99
N THR A 583 -36.93 13.77 -29.11
CA THR A 583 -37.66 15.04 -29.04
C THR A 583 -36.80 16.15 -29.62
N LEU A 584 -37.32 16.83 -30.64
CA LEU A 584 -36.68 17.95 -31.34
C LEU A 584 -36.87 19.27 -30.59
N THR A 585 -35.80 20.04 -30.37
CA THR A 585 -35.85 21.51 -30.21
C THR A 585 -34.49 22.14 -30.60
N PRO A 586 -34.38 23.45 -30.90
CA PRO A 586 -33.88 23.93 -32.19
C PRO A 586 -32.48 24.55 -32.14
N THR A 587 -31.80 24.47 -33.27
CA THR A 587 -30.49 25.05 -33.58
C THR A 587 -30.51 26.59 -33.52
N LEU A 588 -29.58 27.18 -32.76
CA LEU A 588 -29.15 28.56 -32.95
C LEU A 588 -27.73 28.58 -33.54
N THR A 589 -27.60 29.30 -34.64
CA THR A 589 -26.38 29.56 -35.41
C THR A 589 -25.47 30.54 -34.66
N PRO A 590 -24.15 30.33 -34.58
CA PRO A 590 -23.23 31.40 -34.17
C PRO A 590 -22.72 32.21 -35.38
N GLU A 591 -22.72 33.53 -35.26
CA GLU A 591 -21.96 34.49 -36.08
C GLU A 591 -20.58 34.74 -35.42
N PRO A 592 -19.52 35.06 -36.19
CA PRO A 592 -18.15 35.03 -35.69
C PRO A 592 -17.75 36.37 -35.06
N THR A 593 -17.06 36.34 -33.92
CA THR A 593 -16.43 37.54 -33.35
C THR A 593 -14.93 37.34 -33.09
N ALA A 594 -14.17 38.15 -33.82
CA ALA A 594 -12.76 38.54 -33.72
C ALA A 594 -11.84 37.91 -32.66
N THR A 595 -10.80 37.23 -33.15
CA THR A 595 -9.56 36.92 -32.43
C THR A 595 -8.73 38.19 -32.21
N LEU A 596 -8.40 38.51 -30.96
CA LEU A 596 -7.34 39.45 -30.61
C LEU A 596 -6.06 38.66 -30.33
N THR A 597 -5.02 38.90 -31.14
CA THR A 597 -3.66 38.42 -30.89
C THR A 597 -2.95 39.32 -29.88
N PHE A 598 -2.51 38.76 -28.76
CA PHE A 598 -1.49 39.35 -27.91
C PHE A 598 -0.14 38.69 -28.20
N THR A 599 0.86 39.51 -28.52
CA THR A 599 2.27 39.14 -28.56
C THR A 599 2.84 39.24 -27.16
N SER A 600 3.25 38.12 -26.55
CA SER A 600 4.12 38.13 -25.38
C SER A 600 5.59 38.01 -25.80
N THR A 601 6.40 38.89 -25.22
CA THR A 601 7.88 38.89 -25.27
C THR A 601 8.35 38.06 -24.06
N PRO A 602 9.47 37.31 -24.12
CA PRO A 602 9.82 36.40 -23.04
C PRO A 602 10.38 37.16 -21.84
N GLU A 603 9.92 36.83 -20.63
CA GLU A 603 10.55 37.28 -19.38
C GLU A 603 10.75 36.10 -18.42
N ALA A 604 11.90 36.18 -17.77
CA ALA A 604 12.65 35.24 -16.93
C ALA A 604 11.93 34.07 -16.22
N THR A 605 12.52 32.89 -16.38
CA THR A 605 12.39 31.72 -15.49
C THR A 605 12.89 32.09 -14.09
N ALA A 606 11.99 32.12 -13.10
CA ALA A 606 12.36 32.11 -11.69
C ALA A 606 12.52 30.65 -11.24
N THR A 607 13.71 30.30 -10.74
CA THR A 607 13.98 29.02 -10.10
C THR A 607 13.35 29.03 -8.71
N SER A 608 12.44 28.09 -8.42
CA SER A 608 11.93 27.91 -7.06
C SER A 608 13.03 27.34 -6.16
N THR A 609 13.17 27.92 -4.97
CA THR A 609 13.96 27.35 -3.87
C THR A 609 13.06 26.34 -3.17
N PRO A 610 13.49 25.09 -2.92
CA PRO A 610 12.68 24.14 -2.16
C PRO A 610 12.51 24.65 -0.72
N LEU A 611 11.31 24.47 -0.17
CA LEU A 611 11.06 24.65 1.27
C LEU A 611 11.99 23.73 2.07
N PRO A 612 12.38 24.10 3.31
CA PRO A 612 12.98 23.16 4.25
C PRO A 612 12.05 21.95 4.45
N ASP A 613 12.62 20.83 4.88
CA ASP A 613 11.93 19.55 5.07
C ASP A 613 10.91 19.68 6.24
N ASP A 614 9.77 20.32 5.97
CA ASP A 614 8.78 20.80 6.93
C ASP A 614 7.82 19.70 7.37
N LYS A 615 8.38 18.59 7.86
CA LYS A 615 7.60 17.39 8.17
C LYS A 615 6.90 17.46 9.52
N ASN A 616 7.30 18.37 10.43
CA ASN A 616 6.86 18.42 11.83
C ASN A 616 6.24 19.76 12.28
N ILE A 617 5.55 20.48 11.41
CA ILE A 617 5.10 21.86 11.70
C ILE A 617 3.60 21.93 11.93
N LEU A 618 3.22 22.59 13.03
CA LEU A 618 1.89 23.09 13.29
C LEU A 618 1.82 24.55 12.81
N TYR A 619 0.99 24.82 11.81
CA TYR A 619 0.78 26.15 11.25
C TYR A 619 -0.39 26.82 11.96
N LEU A 620 -0.25 28.10 12.30
CA LEU A 620 -1.23 28.89 13.04
C LEU A 620 -1.37 30.30 12.47
N SER A 621 -2.60 30.79 12.36
CA SER A 621 -2.92 32.22 12.20
C SER A 621 -3.51 32.78 13.50
N ALA A 622 -3.40 34.09 13.69
CA ALA A 622 -3.80 34.74 14.93
C ALA A 622 -4.83 35.84 14.70
N ALA A 623 -5.79 35.98 15.61
CA ALA A 623 -6.85 36.99 15.54
C ALA A 623 -6.38 38.44 15.68
N ARG A 624 -5.14 38.65 16.13
CA ARG A 624 -4.56 39.96 16.46
C ARG A 624 -3.06 39.94 16.27
N ASN A 625 -2.50 41.11 15.98
CA ASN A 625 -1.06 41.35 16.03
C ASN A 625 -0.43 40.87 17.35
N GLY A 626 0.66 40.12 17.23
CA GLY A 626 1.28 39.45 18.38
C GLY A 626 2.77 39.18 18.22
N ARG A 627 3.30 38.45 19.20
CA ARG A 627 4.68 37.98 19.19
C ARG A 627 4.79 36.69 20.00
N VAL A 628 5.44 35.68 19.43
CA VAL A 628 5.74 34.40 20.08
C VAL A 628 7.21 34.06 19.90
N ASP A 629 7.90 33.68 20.98
CA ASP A 629 9.34 33.33 21.03
C ASP A 629 10.26 34.13 20.09
N GLY A 630 10.08 35.46 20.06
CA GLY A 630 10.91 36.33 19.25
C GLY A 630 10.37 36.67 17.86
N VAL A 631 9.46 35.86 17.30
CA VAL A 631 8.76 36.05 16.02
C VAL A 631 7.59 37.00 16.21
N SER A 632 7.64 38.15 15.55
CA SER A 632 6.50 39.08 15.48
C SER A 632 5.65 38.77 14.27
N PHE A 633 4.34 38.75 14.45
CA PHE A 633 3.36 38.47 13.41
C PHE A 633 2.18 39.43 13.53
N ARG A 634 1.45 39.57 12.44
CA ARG A 634 0.20 40.33 12.33
C ARG A 634 -0.99 39.40 12.15
N ASP A 635 -2.20 39.97 12.17
CA ASP A 635 -3.45 39.22 12.01
C ASP A 635 -3.64 38.65 10.59
N GLU A 636 -2.86 39.12 9.61
CA GLU A 636 -2.79 38.60 8.25
C GLU A 636 -1.69 37.55 8.01
N ASP A 637 -0.93 37.14 9.03
CA ASP A 637 0.24 36.26 8.91
C ASP A 637 -0.04 34.81 9.37
N ILE A 638 0.76 33.86 8.87
CA ILE A 638 0.80 32.46 9.34
C ILE A 638 2.19 32.17 9.91
N VAL A 639 2.21 31.70 11.16
CA VAL A 639 3.42 31.24 11.85
C VAL A 639 3.41 29.72 11.96
N GLY A 640 4.60 29.11 11.95
CA GLY A 640 4.79 27.68 12.14
C GLY A 640 5.51 27.38 13.44
N TYR A 641 5.03 26.39 14.17
CA TYR A 641 5.70 25.78 15.32
C TYR A 641 6.22 24.40 14.94
N ASP A 642 7.53 24.22 14.93
CA ASP A 642 8.12 22.90 14.79
C ASP A 642 7.96 22.14 16.12
N VAL A 643 7.17 21.07 16.12
CA VAL A 643 6.85 20.31 17.34
C VAL A 643 8.02 19.47 17.85
N VAL A 644 9.03 19.21 17.02
CA VAL A 644 10.22 18.44 17.38
C VAL A 644 11.31 19.37 17.89
N GLU A 645 11.60 20.44 17.16
CA GLU A 645 12.61 21.43 17.51
C GLU A 645 12.12 22.42 18.58
N GLN A 646 10.80 22.50 18.78
CA GLN A 646 10.12 23.43 19.69
C GLN A 646 10.46 24.89 19.39
N GLN A 647 10.44 25.26 18.10
CA GLN A 647 10.81 26.60 17.63
C GLN A 647 9.72 27.21 16.76
N TRP A 648 9.52 28.52 16.94
CA TRP A 648 8.59 29.32 16.15
C TRP A 648 9.28 29.97 14.96
N ARG A 649 8.59 30.07 13.82
CA ARG A 649 9.05 30.79 12.64
C ARG A 649 7.90 31.42 11.85
N MET A 650 8.20 32.48 11.10
CA MET A 650 7.26 33.03 10.11
C MET A 650 7.20 32.10 8.90
N VAL A 651 5.99 31.70 8.49
CA VAL A 651 5.76 30.86 7.31
C VAL A 651 5.19 31.67 6.17
N PHE A 652 4.26 32.58 6.44
CA PHE A 652 3.64 33.43 5.44
C PHE A 652 3.38 34.81 6.04
N ASP A 653 3.93 35.84 5.42
CA ASP A 653 3.72 37.25 5.78
C ASP A 653 2.68 37.86 4.82
N GLY A 654 1.44 37.99 5.28
CA GLY A 654 0.33 38.48 4.48
C GLY A 654 0.45 39.97 4.14
N SER A 655 1.26 40.70 4.90
CA SER A 655 1.52 42.13 4.65
C SER A 655 2.25 42.32 3.33
N ASP A 656 3.19 41.43 3.01
CA ASP A 656 4.03 41.53 1.81
C ASP A 656 3.24 41.30 0.51
N VAL A 657 2.15 40.52 0.59
CA VAL A 657 1.33 40.14 -0.57
C VAL A 657 -0.01 40.88 -0.62
N GLY A 658 -0.20 41.88 0.26
CA GLY A 658 -1.31 42.81 0.19
C GLY A 658 -2.63 42.27 0.75
N LEU A 659 -2.58 41.33 1.70
CA LEU A 659 -3.77 40.94 2.46
C LEU A 659 -4.25 42.06 3.38
N ALA A 660 -3.33 42.87 3.93
CA ALA A 660 -3.69 43.98 4.81
C ALA A 660 -4.67 44.97 4.13
N PRO A 661 -5.76 45.38 4.82
CA PRO A 661 -6.03 45.18 6.24
C PRO A 661 -6.93 43.98 6.55
N ALA A 662 -7.08 42.99 5.65
CA ALA A 662 -7.86 41.75 5.87
C ALA A 662 -7.03 40.71 6.63
N ASP A 663 -7.72 39.91 7.44
CA ASP A 663 -7.13 38.97 8.38
C ASP A 663 -7.38 37.55 7.84
N VAL A 664 -6.48 36.60 8.10
CA VAL A 664 -6.62 35.21 7.65
C VAL A 664 -7.55 34.46 8.60
N ASN A 665 -8.76 34.16 8.10
CA ASN A 665 -9.85 33.53 8.85
C ASN A 665 -9.81 32.01 8.87
N ALA A 666 -9.23 31.42 7.83
CA ALA A 666 -9.00 29.99 7.71
C ALA A 666 -7.94 29.78 6.64
N PHE A 667 -7.15 28.74 6.78
CA PHE A 667 -6.19 28.40 5.74
C PHE A 667 -5.90 26.90 5.73
N GLU A 668 -5.38 26.44 4.59
CA GLU A 668 -4.84 25.09 4.43
C GLU A 668 -3.55 25.16 3.63
N VAL A 669 -2.51 24.45 4.08
CA VAL A 669 -1.22 24.37 3.39
C VAL A 669 -1.21 23.13 2.50
N GLN A 670 -1.06 23.31 1.19
CA GLN A 670 -1.06 22.23 0.21
C GLN A 670 0.33 21.59 0.08
N ALA A 671 0.39 20.33 -0.38
CA ALA A 671 1.64 19.57 -0.53
C ALA A 671 2.65 20.21 -1.50
N ASP A 672 2.18 21.07 -2.42
CA ASP A 672 3.02 21.85 -3.33
C ASP A 672 3.52 23.18 -2.74
N GLY A 673 3.18 23.46 -1.48
CA GLY A 673 3.53 24.68 -0.76
C GLY A 673 2.57 25.85 -0.98
N ALA A 674 1.54 25.71 -1.82
CA ALA A 674 0.50 26.72 -1.94
C ALA A 674 -0.36 26.80 -0.67
N ILE A 675 -0.96 27.97 -0.42
CA ILE A 675 -1.80 28.22 0.77
C ILE A 675 -3.19 28.62 0.30
N LEU A 676 -4.20 27.83 0.67
CA LEU A 676 -5.59 28.23 0.54
C LEU A 676 -5.95 29.16 1.68
N LEU A 677 -6.65 30.25 1.40
CA LEU A 677 -6.95 31.31 2.36
C LEU A 677 -8.42 31.71 2.26
N SER A 678 -9.10 31.72 3.39
CA SER A 678 -10.32 32.48 3.63
C SER A 678 -9.99 33.75 4.42
N LEU A 679 -10.73 34.83 4.17
CA LEU A 679 -10.44 36.16 4.71
C LEU A 679 -11.62 36.71 5.50
N ASN A 680 -11.33 37.47 6.56
CA ASN A 680 -12.36 37.99 7.46
C ASN A 680 -13.23 39.13 6.91
N LYS A 681 -12.91 39.62 5.71
CA LYS A 681 -13.67 40.65 5.00
C LYS A 681 -13.25 40.67 3.54
N SER A 682 -14.16 41.14 2.68
CA SER A 682 -13.81 41.29 1.27
C SER A 682 -12.60 42.21 1.05
N VAL A 683 -11.63 41.74 0.27
CA VAL A 683 -10.41 42.46 -0.07
C VAL A 683 -10.25 42.57 -1.58
N LYS A 684 -9.45 43.54 -2.04
CA LYS A 684 -9.05 43.62 -3.45
C LYS A 684 -7.59 43.21 -3.59
N LEU A 685 -7.35 42.03 -4.16
CA LEU A 685 -6.02 41.50 -4.45
C LEU A 685 -5.53 42.00 -5.81
N ALA A 686 -4.22 42.25 -5.91
CA ALA A 686 -3.62 42.93 -7.07
C ALA A 686 -3.83 42.18 -8.39
N ASP A 687 -3.71 40.85 -8.36
CA ASP A 687 -3.72 39.99 -9.55
C ASP A 687 -5.04 39.25 -9.77
N LEU A 688 -5.95 39.29 -8.79
CA LEU A 688 -7.19 38.50 -8.81
C LEU A 688 -8.48 39.33 -8.86
N GLY A 689 -8.46 40.55 -8.31
CA GLY A 689 -9.66 41.40 -8.21
C GLY A 689 -10.27 41.39 -6.81
N ARG A 690 -11.59 41.63 -6.71
CA ARG A 690 -12.28 41.71 -5.42
C ARG A 690 -12.74 40.31 -5.02
N VAL A 691 -12.25 39.83 -3.89
CA VAL A 691 -12.56 38.54 -3.25
C VAL A 691 -13.47 38.82 -2.07
N ASP A 692 -14.55 38.06 -1.89
CA ASP A 692 -15.44 38.16 -0.73
C ASP A 692 -14.95 37.31 0.45
N ASP A 693 -15.51 37.55 1.64
CA ASP A 693 -15.23 36.81 2.88
C ASP A 693 -15.81 35.38 2.90
N SER A 694 -16.63 35.03 1.90
CA SER A 694 -17.12 33.66 1.67
C SER A 694 -16.32 32.90 0.59
N ASP A 695 -15.30 33.53 0.00
CA ASP A 695 -14.46 32.92 -1.04
C ASP A 695 -13.19 32.30 -0.44
N ILE A 696 -12.65 31.30 -1.14
CA ILE A 696 -11.30 30.78 -0.89
C ILE A 696 -10.41 31.16 -2.07
N VAL A 697 -9.25 31.74 -1.75
CA VAL A 697 -8.20 32.03 -2.72
C VAL A 697 -7.00 31.14 -2.48
N ARG A 698 -6.32 30.76 -3.56
CA ARG A 698 -5.08 30.00 -3.52
C ARG A 698 -3.91 30.95 -3.74
N PHE A 699 -3.03 31.04 -2.75
CA PHE A 699 -1.77 31.74 -2.88
C PHE A 699 -0.67 30.77 -3.33
N VAL A 700 -0.08 31.03 -4.50
CA VAL A 700 1.04 30.26 -5.05
C VAL A 700 2.33 31.00 -4.75
N PRO A 701 3.13 30.55 -3.77
CA PRO A 701 4.34 31.25 -3.39
C PRO A 701 5.45 31.09 -4.42
N SER A 702 6.16 32.19 -4.67
CA SER A 702 7.52 32.18 -5.20
C SER A 702 8.58 32.25 -4.08
N ILE A 703 8.21 32.85 -2.95
CA ILE A 703 9.00 32.97 -1.71
C ILE A 703 8.03 32.94 -0.52
N LEU A 704 8.34 32.16 0.52
CA LEU A 704 7.63 32.11 1.80
C LEU A 704 8.51 32.67 2.94
N GLY A 705 7.91 32.92 4.10
CA GLY A 705 8.55 33.48 5.29
C GLY A 705 8.48 35.01 5.37
N VAL A 706 9.44 35.65 6.03
CA VAL A 706 9.43 37.12 6.30
C VAL A 706 9.56 38.04 5.09
N ASN A 707 9.67 37.49 3.87
CA ASN A 707 9.68 38.25 2.61
C ASN A 707 8.77 37.52 1.61
N THR A 708 7.50 37.34 1.97
CA THR A 708 6.58 36.51 1.20
C THR A 708 6.30 37.14 -0.16
N ALA A 709 6.34 36.35 -1.23
CA ALA A 709 6.04 36.82 -2.59
C ALA A 709 5.41 35.68 -3.39
N GLY A 710 4.41 35.98 -4.21
CA GLY A 710 3.70 34.98 -4.99
C GLY A 710 2.53 35.60 -5.74
N ILE A 711 1.64 34.74 -6.25
CA ILE A 711 0.43 35.15 -6.97
C ILE A 711 -0.82 34.57 -6.31
N PHE A 712 -1.94 35.27 -6.42
CA PHE A 712 -3.25 34.77 -5.98
C PHE A 712 -4.07 34.24 -7.15
N GLU A 713 -4.76 33.14 -6.92
CA GLU A 713 -5.68 32.48 -7.84
C GLU A 713 -7.03 32.25 -7.15
N TYR A 714 -8.12 32.25 -7.92
CA TYR A 714 -9.44 31.89 -7.38
C TYR A 714 -9.50 30.39 -7.17
N TYR A 715 -9.90 29.94 -5.99
CA TYR A 715 -10.07 28.53 -5.69
C TYR A 715 -11.54 28.17 -5.51
N PHE A 716 -12.32 29.03 -4.87
CA PHE A 716 -13.73 28.78 -4.56
C PHE A 716 -14.49 30.10 -4.39
N ASP A 717 -15.49 30.36 -5.24
CA ASP A 717 -16.53 31.36 -5.02
C ASP A 717 -17.67 30.77 -4.17
N GLY A 718 -17.83 31.27 -2.93
CA GLY A 718 -18.85 30.76 -2.00
C GLY A 718 -20.26 31.20 -2.36
N SER A 719 -20.38 32.36 -3.00
CA SER A 719 -21.67 32.97 -3.33
C SER A 719 -22.43 32.18 -4.39
N ASP A 720 -21.71 31.54 -5.32
CA ASP A 720 -22.28 30.68 -6.35
C ASP A 720 -22.93 29.40 -5.80
N VAL A 721 -22.48 28.96 -4.61
CA VAL A 721 -22.93 27.73 -3.96
C VAL A 721 -23.69 27.99 -2.65
N GLY A 722 -24.16 29.22 -2.49
CA GLY A 722 -25.18 29.58 -1.51
C GLY A 722 -24.66 30.25 -0.23
N LEU A 723 -23.37 30.52 -0.09
CA LEU A 723 -22.79 31.29 1.01
C LEU A 723 -22.95 32.78 0.69
N THR A 724 -24.04 33.40 1.12
CA THR A 724 -24.46 34.74 0.66
C THR A 724 -24.75 35.73 1.78
N THR A 725 -24.53 35.33 3.03
CA THR A 725 -24.75 36.14 4.22
C THR A 725 -23.50 36.23 5.07
N ASN A 726 -23.32 37.33 5.82
CA ASN A 726 -22.18 37.55 6.74
C ASN A 726 -22.09 36.55 7.91
N GLY A 727 -22.92 35.51 7.95
CA GLY A 727 -22.83 34.41 8.92
C GLY A 727 -22.43 33.10 8.25
N GLU A 728 -22.06 33.13 6.97
CA GLU A 728 -21.62 31.98 6.18
C GLU A 728 -20.14 32.15 5.75
N ASP A 729 -19.41 33.02 6.45
CA ASP A 729 -17.99 33.29 6.24
C ASP A 729 -17.19 32.04 6.65
N ILE A 730 -16.27 31.59 5.81
CA ILE A 730 -15.50 30.36 6.02
C ILE A 730 -14.42 30.61 7.08
N ASP A 731 -14.43 29.84 8.15
CA ASP A 731 -13.55 29.97 9.33
C ASP A 731 -12.78 28.68 9.68
N ALA A 732 -13.01 27.61 8.93
CA ALA A 732 -12.12 26.46 8.89
C ALA A 732 -12.12 25.84 7.48
N ILE A 733 -10.95 25.39 7.03
CA ILE A 733 -10.75 24.71 5.74
C ILE A 733 -10.00 23.41 6.02
N GLY A 734 -10.45 22.32 5.41
CA GLY A 734 -9.74 21.05 5.41
C GLY A 734 -10.14 20.21 4.20
N PHE A 735 -9.51 19.06 4.03
CA PHE A 735 -9.84 18.13 2.95
C PHE A 735 -10.17 16.75 3.50
N ALA A 736 -11.34 16.22 3.11
CA ALA A 736 -11.64 14.83 3.34
C ALA A 736 -10.59 13.94 2.63
N PRO A 737 -10.35 12.69 3.07
CA PRO A 737 -9.35 11.80 2.45
C PRO A 737 -9.58 11.53 0.95
N ASP A 738 -10.81 11.75 0.47
CA ASP A 738 -11.18 11.66 -0.95
C ASP A 738 -10.95 12.95 -1.74
N GLY A 739 -10.28 13.94 -1.13
CA GLY A 739 -9.89 15.22 -1.73
C GLY A 739 -10.99 16.28 -1.79
N ARG A 740 -12.16 16.04 -1.19
CA ARG A 740 -13.25 17.03 -1.16
C ARG A 740 -13.01 18.12 -0.11
N LEU A 741 -13.30 19.36 -0.49
CA LEU A 741 -13.24 20.52 0.40
C LEU A 741 -14.24 20.36 1.55
N VAL A 742 -13.75 20.45 2.78
CA VAL A 742 -14.53 20.49 4.01
C VAL A 742 -14.36 21.87 4.65
N ILE A 743 -15.46 22.49 5.04
CA ILE A 743 -15.46 23.80 5.69
C ILE A 743 -16.28 23.82 6.98
N SER A 744 -15.96 24.79 7.83
CA SER A 744 -16.87 25.36 8.83
C SER A 744 -17.30 26.76 8.37
N THR A 745 -18.33 27.32 9.01
CA THR A 745 -18.72 28.73 8.85
C THR A 745 -18.96 29.41 10.19
N LEU A 746 -18.62 30.70 10.28
CA LEU A 746 -18.70 31.55 11.48
C LEU A 746 -20.09 31.63 12.14
N GLY A 747 -21.13 31.35 11.37
CA GLY A 747 -22.51 31.27 11.84
C GLY A 747 -23.19 30.00 11.33
N SER A 748 -24.51 29.91 11.54
CA SER A 748 -25.26 28.75 11.09
C SER A 748 -25.23 28.62 9.57
N PHE A 749 -24.61 27.55 9.08
CA PHE A 749 -24.53 27.21 7.67
C PHE A 749 -25.91 27.06 7.04
N LYS A 750 -26.09 27.58 5.81
CA LYS A 750 -27.30 27.33 5.02
C LYS A 750 -27.02 27.41 3.52
N SER A 751 -27.28 26.33 2.79
CA SER A 751 -27.31 26.37 1.32
C SER A 751 -28.73 26.10 0.78
N ASN A 752 -29.04 26.66 -0.39
CA ASN A 752 -30.40 26.68 -0.93
C ASN A 752 -30.70 25.57 -1.95
N ALA A 753 -29.69 24.78 -2.38
CA ALA A 753 -29.85 23.65 -3.30
C ALA A 753 -28.63 22.68 -3.22
N PRO A 754 -28.77 21.46 -2.66
CA PRO A 754 -29.90 21.00 -1.85
C PRO A 754 -30.06 21.88 -0.61
N ILE A 755 -31.27 21.95 -0.03
CA ILE A 755 -31.46 22.70 1.22
C ILE A 755 -30.82 21.91 2.36
N ILE A 756 -29.65 22.36 2.79
CA ILE A 756 -28.94 21.85 3.97
C ILE A 756 -28.66 23.02 4.91
N SER A 757 -28.73 22.76 6.20
CA SER A 757 -28.41 23.72 7.25
C SER A 757 -27.76 23.01 8.43
N GLY A 758 -26.86 23.68 9.13
CA GLY A 758 -26.35 23.25 10.42
C GLY A 758 -25.83 24.43 11.22
N LYS A 759 -25.16 24.16 12.32
CA LYS A 759 -24.62 25.14 13.25
C LYS A 759 -23.20 25.55 12.88
N ASP A 760 -22.69 26.55 13.58
CA ASP A 760 -21.30 27.00 13.59
C ASP A 760 -20.33 25.93 14.13
N SER A 761 -20.84 24.89 14.81
CA SER A 761 -20.04 23.75 15.27
C SER A 761 -20.01 22.55 14.30
N ASP A 762 -20.60 22.66 13.12
CA ASP A 762 -20.72 21.56 12.14
C ASP A 762 -19.73 21.71 10.98
N LEU A 763 -19.28 20.59 10.40
CA LEU A 763 -18.45 20.60 9.19
C LEU A 763 -19.26 20.19 7.97
N PHE A 764 -19.04 20.86 6.84
CA PHE A 764 -19.72 20.60 5.57
C PHE A 764 -18.73 20.21 4.49
N VAL A 765 -18.99 19.11 3.79
CA VAL A 765 -18.19 18.65 2.65
C VAL A 765 -18.84 19.09 1.33
N PHE A 766 -18.04 19.66 0.45
CA PHE A 766 -18.44 20.12 -0.87
C PHE A 766 -18.16 19.06 -1.93
N THR A 767 -19.20 18.63 -2.64
CA THR A 767 -19.06 17.79 -3.83
C THR A 767 -19.11 18.70 -5.05
N ALA A 768 -17.92 19.09 -5.51
CA ALA A 768 -17.76 20.02 -6.62
C ALA A 768 -18.17 19.40 -7.96
N GLN A 769 -18.86 20.20 -8.76
CA GLN A 769 -19.04 20.05 -10.21
C GLN A 769 -18.08 20.98 -10.96
N SER A 770 -17.80 22.16 -10.38
CA SER A 770 -16.73 23.08 -10.77
C SER A 770 -16.22 23.84 -9.55
N MET A 771 -14.93 24.19 -9.55
CA MET A 771 -14.27 25.07 -8.57
C MET A 771 -13.81 26.36 -9.27
N GLY A 772 -13.27 27.32 -8.53
CA GLY A 772 -12.77 28.59 -9.05
C GLY A 772 -13.80 29.72 -8.95
N GLN A 773 -13.77 30.66 -9.91
CA GLN A 773 -14.68 31.82 -9.91
C GLN A 773 -16.13 31.48 -10.27
N ASP A 774 -16.37 30.35 -10.94
CA ASP A 774 -17.72 29.88 -11.31
C ASP A 774 -18.00 28.56 -10.57
N THR A 775 -18.02 28.58 -9.23
CA THR A 775 -18.14 27.37 -8.40
C THR A 775 -19.53 26.75 -8.57
N GLN A 776 -19.59 25.44 -8.81
CA GLN A 776 -20.85 24.69 -8.84
C GLN A 776 -20.68 23.39 -8.09
N GLY A 777 -21.71 22.96 -7.38
CA GLY A 777 -21.66 21.72 -6.63
C GLY A 777 -22.72 21.67 -5.54
N ASN A 778 -22.65 20.64 -4.70
CA ASN A 778 -23.61 20.42 -3.63
C ASN A 778 -22.90 20.17 -2.30
N TRP A 779 -23.52 20.68 -1.23
CA TRP A 779 -23.07 20.47 0.14
C TRP A 779 -23.68 19.23 0.78
N SER A 780 -22.94 18.62 1.70
CA SER A 780 -23.43 17.57 2.60
C SER A 780 -22.79 17.74 3.98
N LEU A 781 -23.46 17.28 5.04
CA LEU A 781 -22.89 17.32 6.39
C LEU A 781 -21.77 16.29 6.49
N TYR A 782 -20.59 16.74 6.91
CA TYR A 782 -19.41 15.92 7.13
C TYR A 782 -19.29 15.49 8.59
N LEU A 783 -19.50 16.41 9.53
CA LEU A 783 -19.44 16.17 10.97
C LEU A 783 -20.54 17.00 11.65
N ASP A 784 -21.34 16.35 12.51
CA ASP A 784 -22.28 17.03 13.41
C ASP A 784 -21.57 17.30 14.74
N GLY A 785 -21.25 18.57 15.02
CA GLY A 785 -20.51 18.96 16.21
C GLY A 785 -21.30 18.72 17.49
N SER A 786 -22.63 18.74 17.39
CA SER A 786 -23.48 18.54 18.54
C SER A 786 -23.43 17.10 19.06
N ASP A 787 -23.24 16.12 18.18
CA ASP A 787 -23.10 14.71 18.55
C ASP A 787 -21.81 14.41 19.32
N ILE A 788 -20.76 15.20 19.10
CA ILE A 788 -19.48 15.06 19.83
C ILE A 788 -19.43 15.90 21.10
N GLY A 789 -20.38 16.83 21.31
CA GLY A 789 -20.52 17.62 22.53
C GLY A 789 -20.28 19.13 22.37
N LEU A 790 -20.08 19.62 21.15
CA LEU A 790 -20.00 21.05 20.83
C LEU A 790 -21.42 21.62 20.69
N GLN A 791 -22.08 21.89 21.83
CA GLN A 791 -23.54 22.11 21.87
C GLN A 791 -24.00 23.52 22.28
N THR A 792 -23.12 24.44 22.68
CA THR A 792 -23.55 25.79 23.10
C THR A 792 -23.38 26.82 21.99
N ASP A 793 -24.30 27.80 21.93
CA ASP A 793 -24.21 28.92 20.97
C ASP A 793 -22.83 29.61 21.11
N GLY A 794 -21.98 29.46 20.10
CA GLY A 794 -20.61 29.97 20.05
C GLY A 794 -19.50 28.98 20.43
N ASP A 795 -19.74 27.67 20.35
CA ASP A 795 -18.70 26.60 20.26
C ASP A 795 -18.27 26.41 18.79
N ASP A 796 -17.92 27.52 18.16
CA ASP A 796 -17.52 27.64 16.76
C ASP A 796 -16.20 26.90 16.47
N ILE A 797 -16.02 26.39 15.24
CA ILE A 797 -14.79 25.72 14.80
C ILE A 797 -13.93 26.71 14.01
N ALA A 798 -12.86 27.21 14.65
CA ALA A 798 -11.95 28.20 14.07
C ALA A 798 -10.63 27.58 13.55
N GLY A 799 -10.65 26.29 13.23
CA GLY A 799 -9.51 25.55 12.73
C GLY A 799 -9.85 24.08 12.52
N LEU A 800 -9.42 23.56 11.39
CA LEU A 800 -9.73 22.21 10.94
C LEU A 800 -8.50 21.62 10.29
N TRP A 801 -8.19 20.39 10.64
CA TRP A 801 -7.32 19.57 9.84
C TRP A 801 -7.82 18.13 9.84
N ILE A 802 -7.84 17.48 8.67
CA ILE A 802 -8.34 16.11 8.51
C ILE A 802 -7.22 15.22 8.01
N ASN A 803 -7.05 14.06 8.62
CA ASN A 803 -5.97 13.17 8.26
C ASN A 803 -6.20 12.45 6.94
N PRO A 804 -5.37 12.68 5.90
CA PRO A 804 -5.53 11.97 4.64
C PRO A 804 -5.27 10.46 4.79
N SER A 805 -4.53 10.04 5.81
CA SER A 805 -4.17 8.63 6.04
C SER A 805 -5.18 7.84 6.88
N ASN A 806 -5.87 8.48 7.83
CA ASN A 806 -6.73 7.77 8.80
C ASN A 806 -8.06 8.47 9.12
N ASN A 807 -8.33 9.61 8.48
CA ASN A 807 -9.52 10.43 8.66
C ASN A 807 -9.75 10.99 10.09
N ASP A 808 -8.75 10.98 10.97
CA ASP A 808 -8.82 11.72 12.24
C ASP A 808 -9.08 13.21 11.96
N VAL A 809 -10.05 13.80 12.65
CA VAL A 809 -10.44 15.20 12.50
C VAL A 809 -9.92 15.99 13.70
N ASP A 810 -8.90 16.82 13.46
CA ASP A 810 -8.38 17.77 14.45
C ASP A 810 -9.15 19.09 14.33
N LEU A 811 -9.80 19.47 15.42
CA LEU A 811 -10.66 20.63 15.54
C LEU A 811 -10.06 21.63 16.51
N LYS A 812 -10.19 22.91 16.19
CA LYS A 812 -9.92 24.01 17.12
C LYS A 812 -11.23 24.70 17.51
N PRO A 813 -11.82 24.37 18.67
CA PRO A 813 -12.97 25.11 19.17
C PRO A 813 -12.60 26.55 19.54
N LEU A 814 -13.48 27.50 19.26
CA LEU A 814 -13.25 28.94 19.55
C LEU A 814 -13.24 29.24 21.05
N ARG A 815 -13.87 28.38 21.87
CA ARG A 815 -14.01 28.52 23.32
C ARG A 815 -13.58 27.25 24.03
N SER A 816 -13.51 27.33 25.36
CA SER A 816 -13.34 26.15 26.20
C SER A 816 -14.46 25.14 25.96
N PHE A 817 -14.10 23.88 25.75
CA PHE A 817 -15.01 22.81 25.38
C PHE A 817 -15.01 21.69 26.43
N ASN A 818 -16.12 20.93 26.46
CA ASN A 818 -16.25 19.72 27.26
C ASN A 818 -17.05 18.70 26.45
N VAL A 819 -16.35 17.69 25.94
CA VAL A 819 -16.89 16.70 25.01
C VAL A 819 -17.09 15.34 25.67
N SER A 820 -17.82 14.47 24.99
CA SER A 820 -18.10 13.12 25.49
C SER A 820 -16.80 12.36 25.83
N GLY A 821 -16.82 11.61 26.95
CA GLY A 821 -15.63 10.94 27.49
C GLY A 821 -14.90 11.70 28.60
N GLY A 822 -15.36 12.91 28.97
CA GLY A 822 -14.77 13.70 30.05
C GLY A 822 -13.52 14.49 29.64
N ILE A 823 -13.33 14.68 28.33
CA ILE A 823 -12.25 15.46 27.75
C ILE A 823 -12.66 16.94 27.76
N SER A 824 -11.82 17.79 28.31
CA SER A 824 -12.03 19.25 28.36
C SER A 824 -10.75 19.99 28.03
N GLY A 825 -10.86 21.09 27.30
CA GLY A 825 -9.76 22.00 26.96
C GLY A 825 -10.24 23.45 26.93
N ASP A 826 -9.31 24.38 26.79
CA ASP A 826 -9.59 25.81 26.60
C ASP A 826 -9.57 26.23 25.11
N SER A 827 -9.67 27.53 24.82
CA SER A 827 -9.73 28.06 23.44
C SER A 827 -8.41 27.96 22.66
N ASN A 828 -7.34 27.48 23.31
CA ASN A 828 -6.02 27.29 22.74
C ASN A 828 -5.64 25.80 22.63
N ASP A 829 -6.60 24.88 22.77
CA ASP A 829 -6.33 23.44 22.65
C ASP A 829 -6.89 22.87 21.34
N LEU A 830 -6.25 21.82 20.82
CA LEU A 830 -6.77 21.06 19.68
C LEU A 830 -7.43 19.76 20.16
N LEU A 831 -8.69 19.59 19.76
CA LEU A 831 -9.49 18.40 19.98
C LEU A 831 -9.39 17.48 18.76
N ARG A 832 -9.01 16.23 18.96
CA ARG A 832 -9.11 15.19 17.93
C ARG A 832 -10.41 14.40 18.09
N CYS A 833 -11.24 14.38 17.04
CA CYS A 833 -12.25 13.36 16.82
C CYS A 833 -11.63 12.23 15.97
N GLN A 834 -11.58 11.02 16.51
CA GLN A 834 -11.30 9.80 15.73
C GLN A 834 -12.63 9.17 15.33
N PRO A 835 -13.05 9.30 14.06
CA PRO A 835 -14.41 8.97 13.67
C PRO A 835 -14.66 7.46 13.67
N LEU A 836 -15.69 7.03 14.38
CA LEU A 836 -16.34 5.73 14.24
C LEU A 836 -17.52 5.80 13.26
N ALA A 837 -18.14 6.98 13.15
CA ALA A 837 -19.14 7.35 12.14
C ALA A 837 -19.12 8.87 11.91
N LEU A 838 -19.32 9.31 10.66
CA LEU A 838 -19.38 10.72 10.25
C LEU A 838 -20.73 11.03 9.58
N GLY A 839 -21.06 12.32 9.45
CA GLY A 839 -22.33 12.81 8.90
C GLY A 839 -23.35 13.14 9.99
N VAL A 840 -24.63 12.90 9.71
CA VAL A 840 -25.76 13.32 10.58
C VAL A 840 -25.88 12.58 11.91
N ASP A 841 -25.22 11.43 12.04
CA ASP A 841 -25.10 10.66 13.28
C ASP A 841 -23.60 10.48 13.54
N THR A 842 -22.94 11.54 14.02
CA THR A 842 -21.49 11.53 14.23
C THR A 842 -21.14 10.77 15.52
N ILE A 843 -20.14 9.89 15.44
CA ILE A 843 -19.63 9.16 16.62
C ILE A 843 -18.11 9.22 16.56
N CYS A 844 -17.48 9.79 17.59
CA CYS A 844 -16.03 9.88 17.69
C CYS A 844 -15.51 9.30 19.01
N SER A 845 -14.27 8.80 18.97
CA SER A 845 -13.41 8.77 20.15
C SER A 845 -12.65 10.10 20.23
N ASN A 846 -12.76 10.80 21.37
CA ASN A 846 -12.21 12.15 21.53
C ASN A 846 -10.90 12.14 22.34
N SER A 847 -9.92 12.96 21.95
CA SER A 847 -8.67 13.19 22.69
C SER A 847 -8.12 14.60 22.48
N ILE A 848 -7.25 15.10 23.39
CA ILE A 848 -6.49 16.33 23.16
C ILE A 848 -5.21 15.97 22.39
N VAL A 849 -4.96 16.66 21.28
CA VAL A 849 -3.74 16.45 20.48
C VAL A 849 -2.71 17.58 20.69
N TRP A 850 -3.14 18.75 21.16
CA TRP A 850 -2.24 19.87 21.45
C TRP A 850 -2.80 20.77 22.55
N ASP A 851 -1.91 21.24 23.43
CA ASP A 851 -2.19 22.21 24.49
C ASP A 851 -1.34 23.47 24.25
N GLY A 852 -1.98 24.56 23.86
CA GLY A 852 -1.30 25.80 23.48
C GLY A 852 -0.66 26.55 24.64
N ALA A 853 -1.23 26.45 25.84
CA ALA A 853 -0.67 27.05 27.03
C ALA A 853 0.68 26.40 27.39
N SER A 854 0.83 25.10 27.14
CA SER A 854 2.07 24.35 27.40
C SER A 854 3.27 24.80 26.56
N VAL A 855 3.03 25.48 25.43
CA VAL A 855 4.07 25.93 24.47
C VAL A 855 4.15 27.46 24.31
N GLY A 856 3.55 28.21 25.23
CA GLY A 856 3.66 29.68 25.30
C GLY A 856 2.71 30.43 24.38
N TRP A 857 1.59 29.81 23.98
CA TRP A 857 0.49 30.43 23.23
C TRP A 857 -0.71 30.68 24.18
N ASP A 858 -0.50 31.46 25.25
CA ASP A 858 -1.44 31.61 26.37
C ASP A 858 -2.32 32.89 26.32
N GLU A 859 -2.01 33.84 25.43
CA GLU A 859 -2.69 35.15 25.36
C GLU A 859 -3.28 35.50 23.97
N GLN A 860 -3.24 34.58 22.99
CA GLN A 860 -3.62 34.85 21.58
C GLN A 860 -4.70 33.89 21.08
N ALA A 861 -5.81 34.41 20.53
CA ALA A 861 -6.83 33.59 19.89
C ALA A 861 -6.33 33.06 18.54
N ILE A 862 -6.44 31.75 18.33
CA ILE A 862 -6.11 31.06 17.07
C ILE A 862 -7.30 31.18 16.12
N ASP A 863 -7.05 31.65 14.90
CA ASP A 863 -8.06 31.85 13.84
C ASP A 863 -7.82 30.92 12.64
N GLY A 864 -6.96 29.91 12.78
CA GLY A 864 -6.71 28.94 11.73
C GLY A 864 -5.59 27.99 12.12
N VAL A 865 -5.72 26.74 11.70
CA VAL A 865 -4.79 25.65 12.02
C VAL A 865 -4.62 24.78 10.79
N ALA A 866 -3.37 24.43 10.45
CA ALA A 866 -3.04 23.36 9.52
C ALA A 866 -1.82 22.59 10.03
N ARG A 867 -1.58 21.35 9.57
CA ARG A 867 -0.41 20.55 9.95
C ARG A 867 0.26 19.85 8.77
N SER A 868 1.55 19.57 8.90
CA SER A 868 2.29 18.67 8.02
C SER A 868 1.98 17.19 8.29
N GLU A 869 2.18 16.30 7.31
CA GLU A 869 1.73 14.90 7.34
C GLU A 869 2.43 14.01 8.40
N ALA A 870 3.61 14.38 8.91
CA ALA A 870 4.41 13.54 9.80
C ALA A 870 4.50 14.10 11.23
N TRP A 871 3.62 13.66 12.11
CA TRP A 871 3.75 13.92 13.56
C TRP A 871 4.25 12.64 14.27
N PRO A 872 5.31 12.66 15.09
CA PRO A 872 5.72 11.50 15.88
C PRO A 872 4.60 10.91 16.76
N PRO A 873 4.48 9.57 16.93
CA PRO A 873 3.40 8.93 17.68
C PRO A 873 3.40 9.14 19.21
N GLN A 874 4.18 10.08 19.75
CA GLN A 874 4.31 10.29 21.20
C GLN A 874 4.35 11.76 21.58
N MET A 875 3.17 12.38 21.62
CA MET A 875 2.82 13.34 22.66
C MET A 875 1.39 13.02 23.12
N GLN A 876 1.21 11.89 23.80
CA GLN A 876 0.14 11.84 24.80
C GLN A 876 0.56 12.82 25.90
N LEU A 877 -0.19 13.91 26.02
CA LEU A 877 -0.08 14.82 27.15
C LEU A 877 -0.51 14.04 28.41
N ASP A 878 0.41 13.31 29.03
CA ASP A 878 0.28 12.84 30.42
C ASP A 878 0.44 14.05 31.35
N VAL A 879 -0.49 15.02 31.35
CA VAL A 879 -0.60 16.08 32.37
C VAL A 879 -2.00 16.75 32.29
N LEU A 880 -2.68 16.84 33.44
CA LEU A 880 -3.93 17.57 33.76
C LEU A 880 -5.29 16.85 33.62
N LEU A 881 -5.45 15.72 34.31
CA LEU A 881 -6.64 15.54 35.16
C LEU A 881 -6.32 15.99 36.59
N ASP A 882 -6.05 17.28 36.78
CA ASP A 882 -6.21 17.90 38.09
C ASP A 882 -7.71 18.12 38.31
N THR A 883 -8.40 17.08 38.76
CA THR A 883 -9.67 17.29 39.44
C THR A 883 -9.36 17.98 40.75
N GLY A 884 -9.37 19.32 40.72
CA GLY A 884 -9.28 20.15 41.90
C GLY A 884 -10.22 19.62 43.02
N PRO A 885 -9.77 19.63 44.28
CA PRO A 885 -10.40 18.87 45.34
C PRO A 885 -11.81 19.39 45.65
N GLN A 886 -12.77 18.47 45.63
CA GLN A 886 -14.08 18.67 46.23
C GLN A 886 -13.90 19.06 47.71
N SER A 887 -14.49 20.20 48.05
CA SER A 887 -14.56 20.84 49.36
C SER A 887 -14.77 19.88 50.54
N VAL A 888 -13.85 19.94 51.51
CA VAL A 888 -14.09 19.59 52.93
C VAL A 888 -13.43 20.70 53.77
N PRO A 889 -14.11 21.26 54.80
CA PRO A 889 -13.77 22.57 55.35
C PRO A 889 -12.55 22.57 56.28
N GLU A 890 -11.96 23.77 56.40
CA GLU A 890 -10.90 24.22 57.31
C GLU A 890 -10.76 23.42 58.60
N VAL A 891 -9.53 22.94 58.86
CA VAL A 891 -8.92 23.01 60.20
C VAL A 891 -7.45 23.39 60.04
N ASP A 892 -7.18 24.64 60.38
CA ASP A 892 -5.91 25.21 60.82
C ASP A 892 -5.36 24.38 61.99
N ASP A 893 -4.13 23.88 61.90
CA ASP A 893 -3.06 24.44 62.73
C ASP A 893 -1.69 23.82 62.45
N SER A 894 -0.76 24.74 62.39
CA SER A 894 0.69 24.68 62.47
C SER A 894 1.29 23.78 63.57
N LEU A 895 2.63 23.65 63.50
CA LEU A 895 3.60 23.18 64.53
C LEU A 895 4.09 21.74 64.32
N ASP A 896 5.37 21.41 64.45
CA ASP A 896 6.62 22.15 64.55
C ASP A 896 7.70 21.05 64.53
N ASP A 897 8.90 21.43 64.10
CA ASP A 897 10.18 21.04 64.69
C ASP A 897 10.69 19.57 64.73
N ASP A 898 11.69 19.35 63.86
CA ASP A 898 13.12 19.34 64.24
C ASP A 898 13.81 18.03 64.67
N ILE A 899 15.08 17.93 64.23
CA ILE A 899 16.24 17.22 64.85
C ILE A 899 16.18 15.67 64.81
N SER A 900 17.20 14.86 64.50
CA SER A 900 18.68 14.88 64.35
C SER A 900 19.04 13.46 63.82
N GLY A 901 20.07 13.18 63.03
CA GLY A 901 21.50 13.33 63.34
C GLY A 901 22.16 11.97 63.65
N ALA A 902 23.04 11.56 62.72
CA ALA A 902 24.38 10.97 62.90
C ALA A 902 24.62 9.51 63.39
N GLU A 903 25.54 8.89 62.62
CA GLU A 903 26.66 7.95 62.96
C GLU A 903 26.54 6.41 62.79
N GLU A 904 27.33 5.93 61.82
CA GLU A 904 28.29 4.78 61.75
C GLU A 904 27.98 3.45 62.47
N ASP A 905 27.86 2.32 61.73
CA ASP A 905 28.97 1.39 61.41
C ASP A 905 28.51 0.06 60.75
N GLU A 906 29.32 -0.39 59.80
CA GLU A 906 29.61 -1.73 59.22
C GLU A 906 28.55 -2.75 58.73
N ALA A 907 28.73 -3.11 57.44
CA ALA A 907 28.70 -4.43 56.78
C ALA A 907 27.43 -5.32 56.78
N GLU A 908 26.84 -5.49 55.59
CA GLU A 908 26.58 -6.76 54.85
C GLU A 908 25.56 -6.51 53.70
N ASP A 909 25.81 -7.13 52.52
CA ASP A 909 24.96 -7.38 51.33
C ASP A 909 23.89 -6.37 50.85
N PRO A 910 23.68 -6.24 49.51
CA PRO A 910 22.36 -5.97 48.98
C PRO A 910 21.77 -7.20 48.28
N VAL A 911 20.74 -7.75 48.93
CA VAL A 911 19.52 -8.27 48.28
C VAL A 911 18.78 -7.09 47.62
N SER A 912 17.88 -7.39 46.67
CA SER A 912 16.62 -6.69 46.29
C SER A 912 16.55 -6.48 44.74
N ILE A 913 15.47 -6.71 43.95
CA ILE A 913 14.04 -7.08 44.14
C ILE A 913 13.54 -7.65 42.77
N PRO A 914 12.55 -8.59 42.77
CA PRO A 914 11.87 -9.07 41.56
C PRO A 914 10.84 -8.06 41.02
N TYR A 915 10.77 -7.90 39.69
CA TYR A 915 9.66 -7.21 39.03
C TYR A 915 8.53 -8.18 38.73
N ASN A 916 7.33 -7.86 39.21
CA ASN A 916 6.11 -8.61 38.99
C ASN A 916 5.13 -7.72 38.19
N SER A 917 4.72 -8.25 37.03
CA SER A 917 3.37 -8.25 36.42
C SER A 917 2.52 -6.97 36.41
N TYR A 918 2.04 -6.55 35.23
CA TYR A 918 0.60 -6.36 34.94
C TYR A 918 0.30 -6.50 33.43
N LEU A 919 -0.71 -7.33 33.14
CA LEU A 919 -1.38 -7.61 31.85
C LEU A 919 -2.36 -6.48 31.47
N PRO A 920 -2.83 -6.45 30.21
CA PRO A 920 -4.28 -6.61 29.96
C PRO A 920 -4.52 -7.63 28.82
N VAL A 921 -5.24 -8.75 29.02
CA VAL A 921 -6.70 -8.93 29.00
C VAL A 921 -7.37 -8.31 27.76
N VAL A 922 -7.42 -9.07 26.66
CA VAL A 922 -8.44 -8.92 25.60
C VAL A 922 -9.58 -9.89 25.93
N LYS A 923 -10.81 -9.37 25.99
CA LYS A 923 -12.02 -10.17 26.17
C LYS A 923 -12.82 -10.19 24.86
N ARG A 924 -12.93 -11.42 24.35
CA ARG A 924 -13.97 -12.04 23.50
C ARG A 924 -14.07 -11.66 22.05
#